data_AF-A0A6P1R4Q2-F1
#
_entry.id   AF-A0A6P1R4Q2-F1
#
_cell.length_a   1.000
_cell.length_b   1.000
_cell.length_c   1.000
_cell.angle_alpha   90.00
_cell.angle_beta   90.00
_cell.angle_gamma   90.00
#
_symmetry.space_group_name_H-M   'P 1'
#
loop_
_entity.id
_entity.type
_entity.pdbx_description
1 polymer ?
#
loop_
_entity_poly.entity_id
_entity_poly.type
_entity_poly.pdbx_seq_one_letter_code
_entity_poly.pdbx_strand_id
1 'polypeptide(L)'
;MFGNHGEIEVKSARPALKVGDWVLARPTPEGPPKRQRYVATFGKRLVPFEDLSGLYAPEAARRLLVETGRQDGFAGDKVFRISASDLIEVRMALSPDGRSRIAQPEDLGSLPVWPYQADRHLRVPTAAGPLDLFAKDASASQSGFVNWSSDADYLAQVIRSLASEGTDDDALKQVPTLLASHLARLENVLTEAELLDPRVGQEIMRSRRLADVLKSRDDLLNGFMNVLRSDPEVRAQLAVRTEELAIQAAAVRCEALVSERTAALKADLDQQREIGQKEIAATLRDLEASDLAAMEARLKSAEKAALAEISARKNELEIEIELLNERSAQVAQENAMAARRLADAQQFLRTLDGDIASRKDEIDRIVRIETLLKDRENAPGEKPRVPGFRPTGQTQPIAVGELAAWVDSSSLLSKSGKVACLRVLTDLLSGGLPVLSGNEIDDFIALMAAAVGGGRHISFECDPTIITFDDLWVRPGSGAPTVLGEALADSAGERAVRLCVLRNIDRAGAHLWVEALADKLRRRVIPDNMLICLSLAEAPSEALAEALKQLLLIDATGAMERAGVVAALARSPADRLERQIDMSTIEPASASAATQAAGKLLLKDVQIGFADVDWFGRVVSVANTLLAKGADDFILAAARRRFAVQKGGAPSNGKPGLRVIESGGASNA
;
A
#
# COMPACT_ATOMS: atom_id res chain seq x y z
N MET A 1 80.72 47.49 -60.56
CA MET A 1 81.01 48.62 -59.64
C MET A 1 79.69 49.33 -59.41
N PHE A 2 79.25 49.37 -58.15
CA PHE A 2 78.02 50.03 -57.74
C PHE A 2 78.17 51.57 -57.86
N GLY A 3 77.08 52.31 -58.04
CA GLY A 3 77.11 53.79 -58.15
C GLY A 3 77.60 54.47 -56.86
N ASN A 4 77.76 55.80 -56.88
CA ASN A 4 78.42 56.63 -55.85
C ASN A 4 77.95 56.48 -54.38
N HIS A 5 76.89 55.73 -54.10
CA HIS A 5 76.44 55.39 -52.73
C HIS A 5 76.28 53.89 -52.45
N GLY A 6 76.53 52.99 -53.42
CA GLY A 6 76.55 51.54 -53.19
C GLY A 6 75.22 50.89 -52.80
N GLU A 7 74.12 51.65 -52.79
CA GLU A 7 72.82 51.21 -52.29
C GLU A 7 72.14 50.19 -53.25
N ILE A 8 71.59 49.12 -52.67
CA ILE A 8 70.81 48.09 -53.36
C ILE A 8 69.41 48.08 -52.76
N GLU A 9 68.39 48.25 -53.60
CA GLU A 9 66.99 48.16 -53.17
C GLU A 9 66.55 46.70 -53.17
N VAL A 10 66.20 46.14 -52.01
CA VAL A 10 65.73 44.76 -51.89
C VAL A 10 64.20 44.74 -51.89
N LYS A 11 63.59 44.33 -52.99
CA LYS A 11 62.13 44.14 -53.12
C LYS A 11 61.75 42.78 -52.50
N SER A 12 61.45 42.72 -51.20
CA SER A 12 61.11 41.44 -50.55
C SER A 12 59.62 41.14 -50.54
N ALA A 13 59.22 39.94 -50.99
CA ALA A 13 57.85 39.42 -50.89
C ALA A 13 57.53 38.69 -49.55
N ARG A 14 58.30 38.92 -48.47
CA ARG A 14 58.02 38.37 -47.12
C ARG A 14 58.39 39.38 -46.02
N PRO A 15 57.64 39.49 -44.90
CA PRO A 15 57.73 40.60 -43.94
C PRO A 15 58.89 40.49 -42.91
N ALA A 16 60.04 39.90 -43.25
CA ALA A 16 61.01 39.42 -42.25
C ALA A 16 62.37 40.16 -42.18
N LEU A 17 62.59 41.24 -42.96
CA LEU A 17 63.85 42.00 -42.92
C LEU A 17 63.67 43.29 -42.13
N LYS A 18 64.54 43.53 -41.14
CA LYS A 18 64.58 44.75 -40.33
C LYS A 18 65.82 45.59 -40.66
N VAL A 19 65.74 46.89 -40.41
CA VAL A 19 66.90 47.77 -40.48
C VAL A 19 67.98 47.26 -39.51
N GLY A 20 69.17 46.99 -40.03
CA GLY A 20 70.29 46.40 -39.26
C GLY A 20 70.53 44.92 -39.50
N ASP A 21 69.69 44.21 -40.25
CA ASP A 21 69.93 42.81 -40.62
C ASP A 21 71.00 42.67 -41.73
N TRP A 22 71.77 41.58 -41.66
CA TRP A 22 72.64 41.17 -42.76
C TRP A 22 71.82 40.43 -43.83
N VAL A 23 72.04 40.74 -45.11
CA VAL A 23 71.24 40.18 -46.21
C VAL A 23 72.14 39.72 -47.36
N LEU A 24 71.94 38.48 -47.79
CA LEU A 24 72.45 37.97 -49.06
C LEU A 24 71.44 38.29 -50.17
N ALA A 25 71.83 39.16 -51.10
CA ALA A 25 71.00 39.57 -52.22
C ALA A 25 71.77 39.44 -53.54
N ARG A 26 71.07 39.09 -54.62
CA ARG A 26 71.63 39.10 -55.98
C ARG A 26 71.06 40.32 -56.72
N PRO A 27 71.80 41.43 -56.82
CA PRO A 27 71.32 42.64 -57.46
C PRO A 27 71.27 42.49 -58.98
N THR A 28 70.18 42.95 -59.59
CA THR A 28 70.06 43.14 -61.05
C THR A 28 69.87 44.63 -61.36
N PRO A 29 70.43 45.14 -62.47
CA PRO A 29 70.20 46.52 -62.88
C PRO A 29 68.77 46.69 -63.40
N GLU A 30 68.03 47.64 -62.86
CA GLU A 30 66.68 48.01 -63.27
C GLU A 30 66.67 49.48 -63.74
N GLY A 31 66.10 49.77 -64.91
CA GLY A 31 66.00 51.11 -65.48
C GLY A 31 66.96 51.42 -66.65
N PRO A 32 66.83 52.61 -67.27
CA PRO A 32 67.60 52.99 -68.45
C PRO A 32 69.12 53.17 -68.15
N PRO A 33 70.01 52.99 -69.14
CA PRO A 33 71.46 52.86 -68.96
C PRO A 33 72.18 54.04 -68.26
N LYS A 34 71.53 55.22 -68.14
CA LYS A 34 72.06 56.39 -67.41
C LYS A 34 71.46 56.60 -66.01
N ARG A 35 70.49 55.76 -65.60
CA ARG A 35 69.80 55.78 -64.29
C ARG A 35 69.52 54.36 -63.81
N GLN A 36 70.51 53.48 -63.89
CA GLN A 36 70.36 52.11 -63.39
C GLN A 36 70.30 52.12 -61.87
N ARG A 37 69.24 51.53 -61.32
CA ARG A 37 69.16 51.18 -59.89
C ARG A 37 69.50 49.71 -59.75
N TYR A 38 70.28 49.37 -58.74
CA TYR A 38 70.49 47.97 -58.39
C TYR A 38 69.33 47.53 -57.51
N VAL A 39 68.51 46.64 -58.06
CA VAL A 39 67.35 46.10 -57.36
C VAL A 39 67.54 44.60 -57.22
N ALA A 40 67.30 44.06 -56.03
CA ALA A 40 67.26 42.64 -55.80
C ALA A 40 65.81 42.21 -55.56
N THR A 41 65.28 41.33 -56.42
CA THR A 41 63.94 40.75 -56.28
C THR A 41 63.81 39.79 -55.10
N PHE A 42 64.95 39.34 -54.56
CA PHE A 42 65.00 38.43 -53.43
C PHE A 42 66.21 38.74 -52.54
N GLY A 43 65.97 38.82 -51.24
CA GLY A 43 67.00 38.93 -50.21
C GLY A 43 66.81 37.85 -49.15
N LYS A 44 67.89 37.15 -48.81
CA LYS A 44 67.92 36.12 -47.75
C LYS A 44 68.60 36.70 -46.51
N ARG A 45 67.91 36.72 -45.36
CA ARG A 45 68.48 37.15 -44.08
C ARG A 45 69.64 36.24 -43.69
N LEU A 46 70.74 36.85 -43.24
CA LEU A 46 71.91 36.20 -42.67
C LEU A 46 71.92 36.47 -41.17
N VAL A 47 72.19 35.45 -40.37
CA VAL A 47 72.21 35.53 -38.91
C VAL A 47 73.66 35.38 -38.43
N PRO A 48 74.11 36.13 -37.41
CA PRO A 48 75.41 35.94 -36.78
C PRO A 48 75.67 34.47 -36.43
N PHE A 49 76.87 33.98 -36.74
CA PHE A 49 77.28 32.60 -36.56
C PHE A 49 78.44 32.50 -35.58
N GLU A 50 78.41 31.50 -34.70
CA GLU A 50 79.53 31.15 -33.84
C GLU A 50 79.70 29.63 -33.75
N ASP A 51 80.94 29.16 -33.91
CA ASP A 51 81.25 27.74 -33.82
C ASP A 51 81.61 27.36 -32.37
N LEU A 52 80.75 26.56 -31.73
CA LEU A 52 80.98 25.98 -30.40
C LEU A 52 81.28 24.47 -30.46
N SER A 53 81.42 23.89 -31.65
CA SER A 53 81.72 22.46 -31.82
C SER A 53 83.09 22.05 -31.28
N GLY A 54 84.00 23.02 -31.07
CA GLY A 54 85.30 22.80 -30.42
C GLY A 54 85.23 22.63 -28.90
N LEU A 55 84.06 22.85 -28.27
CA LEU A 55 83.86 22.51 -26.86
C LEU A 55 83.76 20.99 -26.72
N TYR A 56 84.47 20.42 -25.75
CA TYR A 56 84.60 18.97 -25.52
C TYR A 56 83.26 18.20 -25.46
N ALA A 57 82.13 18.85 -25.17
CA ALA A 57 80.79 18.26 -25.23
C ALA A 57 79.69 19.32 -25.49
N PRO A 58 78.58 18.96 -26.17
CA PRO A 58 77.41 19.84 -26.33
C PRO A 58 76.81 20.37 -25.02
N GLU A 59 76.94 19.60 -23.93
CA GLU A 59 76.55 20.01 -22.57
C GLU A 59 77.37 21.22 -22.05
N ALA A 60 78.63 21.36 -22.47
CA ALA A 60 79.42 22.54 -22.14
C ALA A 60 78.90 23.78 -22.88
N ALA A 61 78.42 23.62 -24.12
CA ALA A 61 77.77 24.68 -24.87
C ALA A 61 76.43 25.09 -24.22
N ARG A 62 75.61 24.12 -23.76
CA ARG A 62 74.38 24.39 -23.01
C ARG A 62 74.66 25.20 -21.75
N ARG A 63 75.57 24.75 -20.89
CA ARG A 63 75.91 25.48 -19.66
C ARG A 63 76.38 26.89 -19.95
N LEU A 64 77.18 27.06 -21.01
CA LEU A 64 77.68 28.36 -21.41
C LEU A 64 76.57 29.32 -21.88
N LEU A 65 75.58 28.80 -22.60
CA LEU A 65 74.50 29.62 -23.19
C LEU A 65 73.30 29.80 -22.26
N VAL A 66 73.09 28.91 -21.29
CA VAL A 66 71.92 28.90 -20.38
C VAL A 66 72.28 29.29 -18.95
N GLU A 67 73.37 28.77 -18.38
CA GLU A 67 73.68 28.93 -16.95
C GLU A 67 74.76 30.01 -16.72
N THR A 68 75.96 29.82 -17.28
CA THR A 68 77.13 30.65 -16.97
C THR A 68 77.19 31.95 -17.78
N GLY A 69 76.63 31.96 -19.00
CA GLY A 69 76.53 33.11 -19.88
C GLY A 69 77.82 33.48 -20.64
N ARG A 70 77.67 34.05 -21.83
CA ARG A 70 78.79 34.55 -22.66
C ARG A 70 79.16 35.99 -22.31
N GLN A 71 80.45 36.30 -22.40
CA GLN A 71 80.97 37.68 -22.25
C GLN A 71 81.13 38.38 -23.61
N ASP A 72 80.15 38.23 -24.50
CA ASP A 72 80.13 38.87 -25.83
C ASP A 72 79.18 40.07 -25.91
N GLY A 73 78.35 40.29 -24.88
CA GLY A 73 77.39 41.40 -24.81
C GLY A 73 76.30 41.37 -25.90
N PHE A 74 76.17 40.26 -26.63
CA PHE A 74 75.28 40.14 -27.78
C PHE A 74 73.82 39.94 -27.38
N ALA A 75 72.93 40.73 -27.98
CA ALA A 75 71.48 40.57 -27.88
C ALA A 75 70.86 40.51 -29.28
N GLY A 76 70.02 39.50 -29.53
CA GLY A 76 69.42 39.23 -30.85
C GLY A 76 69.50 37.76 -31.25
N ASP A 77 69.08 37.45 -32.48
CA ASP A 77 69.11 36.07 -33.01
C ASP A 77 70.54 35.69 -33.37
N LYS A 78 70.99 34.50 -32.96
CA LYS A 78 72.33 33.96 -33.23
C LYS A 78 72.28 32.46 -33.51
N VAL A 79 73.08 32.01 -34.47
CA VAL A 79 73.24 30.60 -34.80
C VAL A 79 74.53 30.08 -34.17
N PHE A 80 74.43 28.97 -33.45
CA PHE A 80 75.56 28.29 -32.86
C PHE A 80 75.72 26.89 -33.45
N ARG A 81 76.94 26.54 -33.86
CA ARG A 81 77.27 25.14 -34.15
C ARG A 81 77.60 24.42 -32.85
N ILE A 82 76.83 23.39 -32.52
CA ILE A 82 76.93 22.68 -31.22
C ILE A 82 77.64 21.32 -31.33
N SER A 83 77.73 20.77 -32.55
CA SER A 83 78.44 19.52 -32.83
C SER A 83 79.07 19.59 -34.24
N ALA A 84 79.77 18.53 -34.65
CA ALA A 84 80.31 18.46 -36.01
C ALA A 84 79.22 18.62 -37.10
N SER A 85 77.99 18.19 -36.81
CA SER A 85 76.88 18.11 -37.76
C SER A 85 75.66 18.96 -37.39
N ASP A 86 75.61 19.57 -36.20
CA ASP A 86 74.39 20.20 -35.68
C ASP A 86 74.53 21.69 -35.37
N LEU A 87 73.46 22.43 -35.64
CA LEU A 87 73.26 23.84 -35.39
C LEU A 87 72.01 24.07 -34.54
N ILE A 88 72.05 25.13 -33.74
CA ILE A 88 70.87 25.72 -33.09
C ILE A 88 70.79 27.20 -33.44
N GLU A 89 69.56 27.72 -33.47
CA GLU A 89 69.29 29.15 -33.60
C GLU A 89 68.54 29.57 -32.34
N VAL A 90 69.08 30.55 -31.64
CA VAL A 90 68.53 31.02 -30.37
C VAL A 90 68.56 32.54 -30.33
N ARG A 91 67.63 33.11 -29.59
CA ARG A 91 67.65 34.54 -29.29
C ARG A 91 68.42 34.78 -28.01
N MET A 92 69.49 35.55 -28.09
CA MET A 92 70.31 35.96 -26.96
C MET A 92 69.78 37.26 -26.35
N ALA A 93 69.88 37.38 -25.02
CA ALA A 93 69.63 38.61 -24.28
C ALA A 93 70.70 38.84 -23.22
N LEU A 94 70.93 40.11 -22.91
CA LEU A 94 71.85 40.52 -21.87
C LEU A 94 71.18 40.36 -20.50
N SER A 95 71.78 39.56 -19.63
CA SER A 95 71.34 39.37 -18.26
C SER A 95 71.83 40.52 -17.35
N PRO A 96 71.22 40.73 -16.16
CA PRO A 96 71.63 41.80 -15.23
C PRO A 96 73.09 41.74 -14.77
N ASP A 97 73.72 40.58 -14.84
CA ASP A 97 75.14 40.36 -14.54
C ASP A 97 76.09 40.69 -15.71
N GLY A 98 75.57 41.29 -16.79
CA GLY A 98 76.35 41.72 -17.96
C GLY A 98 76.74 40.59 -18.92
N ARG A 99 76.21 39.37 -18.74
CA ARG A 99 76.47 38.22 -19.62
C ARG A 99 75.29 37.91 -20.54
N SER A 100 75.58 37.50 -21.76
CA SER A 100 74.58 37.12 -22.75
C SER A 100 74.15 35.67 -22.51
N ARG A 101 72.84 35.45 -22.37
CA ARG A 101 72.20 34.13 -22.24
C ARG A 101 71.03 34.01 -23.20
N ILE A 102 70.53 32.80 -23.40
CA ILE A 102 69.29 32.60 -24.18
C ILE A 102 68.12 33.30 -23.48
N ALA A 103 67.36 34.09 -24.24
CA ALA A 103 66.37 35.06 -23.74
C ALA A 103 65.02 34.44 -23.37
N GLN A 104 64.66 33.31 -23.99
CA GLN A 104 63.36 32.64 -23.82
C GLN A 104 63.58 31.27 -23.16
N PRO A 105 63.28 31.13 -21.85
CA PRO A 105 63.44 29.86 -21.13
C PRO A 105 62.40 28.81 -21.52
N GLU A 106 61.26 29.25 -22.04
CA GLU A 106 60.04 28.44 -22.21
C GLU A 106 60.18 27.36 -23.31
N ASP A 107 61.05 27.60 -24.31
CA ASP A 107 61.31 26.67 -25.42
C ASP A 107 62.57 25.81 -25.21
N LEU A 108 63.29 25.97 -24.09
CA LEU A 108 64.52 25.23 -23.82
C LEU A 108 64.27 23.72 -23.60
N GLY A 109 63.05 23.31 -23.25
CA GLY A 109 62.70 21.90 -23.08
C GLY A 109 62.72 21.08 -24.38
N SER A 110 62.53 21.73 -25.53
CA SER A 110 62.48 21.10 -26.85
C SER A 110 63.06 22.02 -27.91
N LEU A 111 64.36 22.33 -27.79
CA LEU A 111 65.02 23.25 -28.70
C LEU A 111 65.29 22.56 -30.05
N PRO A 112 64.80 23.10 -31.18
CA PRO A 112 65.01 22.50 -32.49
C PRO A 112 66.49 22.54 -32.92
N VAL A 113 66.94 21.45 -33.52
CA VAL A 113 68.29 21.27 -34.06
C VAL A 113 68.21 21.18 -35.59
N TRP A 114 69.17 21.79 -36.26
CA TRP A 114 69.29 21.77 -37.72
C TRP A 114 70.65 21.21 -38.15
N PRO A 115 70.74 20.56 -39.33
CA PRO A 115 72.01 20.09 -39.85
C PRO A 115 72.93 21.24 -40.27
N TYR A 116 74.21 21.16 -39.91
CA TYR A 116 75.26 22.09 -40.33
C TYR A 116 75.63 21.87 -41.80
N GLN A 117 75.65 22.96 -42.57
CA GLN A 117 75.96 22.97 -44.00
C GLN A 117 77.05 24.02 -44.25
N ALA A 118 78.27 23.55 -44.53
CA ALA A 118 79.45 24.41 -44.60
C ALA A 118 79.40 25.42 -45.78
N ASP A 119 78.68 25.10 -46.85
CA ASP A 119 78.44 25.97 -48.01
C ASP A 119 77.59 27.22 -47.68
N ARG A 120 76.98 27.25 -46.49
CA ARG A 120 76.10 28.33 -46.02
C ARG A 120 76.71 29.20 -44.94
N HIS A 121 77.89 28.81 -44.46
CA HIS A 121 78.72 29.63 -43.60
C HIS A 121 79.49 30.62 -44.46
N LEU A 122 79.28 31.92 -44.20
CA LEU A 122 79.89 33.02 -44.91
C LEU A 122 80.78 33.79 -43.93
N ARG A 123 82.05 33.93 -44.28
CA ARG A 123 82.99 34.78 -43.55
C ARG A 123 83.21 36.07 -44.30
N VAL A 124 82.71 37.18 -43.74
CA VAL A 124 82.75 38.50 -44.37
C VAL A 124 83.80 39.37 -43.67
N PRO A 125 84.82 39.89 -44.37
CA PRO A 125 85.77 40.83 -43.79
C PRO A 125 85.08 42.17 -43.53
N THR A 126 85.07 42.65 -42.27
CA THR A 126 84.56 43.97 -41.90
C THR A 126 85.65 44.82 -41.23
N ALA A 127 85.41 46.13 -41.11
CA ALA A 127 86.35 47.06 -40.46
C ALA A 127 86.61 46.74 -38.98
N ALA A 128 85.68 46.02 -38.31
CA ALA A 128 85.80 45.60 -36.92
C ALA A 128 86.41 44.18 -36.76
N GLY A 129 86.76 43.51 -37.86
CA GLY A 129 87.23 42.12 -37.89
C GLY A 129 86.40 41.23 -38.82
N PRO A 130 86.82 39.98 -39.06
CA PRO A 130 86.02 39.04 -39.83
C PRO A 130 84.72 38.71 -39.07
N LEU A 131 83.58 38.86 -39.74
CA LEU A 131 82.27 38.52 -39.22
C LEU A 131 81.81 37.20 -39.83
N ASP A 132 81.43 36.26 -38.99
CA ASP A 132 80.87 34.99 -39.40
C ASP A 132 79.34 35.06 -39.42
N LEU A 133 78.75 34.69 -40.56
CA LEU A 133 77.32 34.77 -40.83
C LEU A 133 76.82 33.43 -41.39
N PHE A 134 75.58 33.08 -41.10
CA PHE A 134 74.96 31.85 -41.60
C PHE A 134 73.67 32.13 -42.39
N ALA A 135 73.56 31.50 -43.56
CA ALA A 135 72.42 31.61 -44.46
C ALA A 135 71.41 30.45 -44.26
N LYS A 136 70.59 30.51 -43.21
CA LYS A 136 69.59 29.46 -42.91
C LYS A 136 68.60 29.26 -44.05
N ASP A 137 68.35 28.01 -44.47
CA ASP A 137 67.25 27.74 -45.41
C ASP A 137 65.90 27.87 -44.74
N ALA A 138 64.93 28.38 -45.50
CA ALA A 138 63.53 28.25 -45.11
C ALA A 138 63.01 26.81 -45.31
N SER A 139 63.66 25.99 -46.14
CA SER A 139 63.27 24.60 -46.48
C SER A 139 64.09 23.51 -45.80
N ALA A 140 64.97 23.83 -44.85
CA ALA A 140 65.78 22.83 -44.15
C ALA A 140 64.91 22.11 -43.11
N SER A 141 64.81 20.78 -43.23
CA SER A 141 64.16 19.95 -42.23
C SER A 141 64.94 19.96 -40.92
N GLN A 142 64.23 20.06 -39.80
CA GLN A 142 64.80 19.92 -38.46
C GLN A 142 65.36 18.49 -38.31
N SER A 143 66.55 18.35 -37.74
CA SER A 143 67.17 17.05 -37.44
C SER A 143 66.70 16.47 -36.10
N GLY A 144 65.96 17.24 -35.31
CA GLY A 144 65.31 16.82 -34.07
C GLY A 144 65.32 17.92 -33.01
N PHE A 145 65.22 17.53 -31.74
CA PHE A 145 65.12 18.44 -30.61
C PHE A 145 66.13 18.08 -29.51
N VAL A 146 66.55 19.06 -28.71
CA VAL A 146 67.39 18.87 -27.52
C VAL A 146 66.79 19.59 -26.31
N ASN A 147 66.86 18.97 -25.13
CA ASN A 147 66.41 19.58 -23.88
C ASN A 147 67.55 20.35 -23.20
N TRP A 148 67.54 21.66 -23.35
CA TRP A 148 68.51 22.62 -22.80
C TRP A 148 67.98 23.40 -21.60
N SER A 149 66.88 22.95 -20.98
CA SER A 149 66.32 23.54 -19.74
C SER A 149 67.38 23.68 -18.64
N SER A 150 67.14 24.54 -17.65
CA SER A 150 68.03 24.63 -16.48
C SER A 150 68.03 23.31 -15.68
N ASP A 151 69.08 23.05 -14.90
CA ASP A 151 69.13 21.82 -14.08
C ASP A 151 67.94 21.73 -13.10
N ALA A 152 67.39 22.86 -12.62
CA ALA A 152 66.22 22.88 -11.76
C ALA A 152 64.92 22.54 -12.52
N ASP A 153 64.73 23.11 -13.70
CA ASP A 153 63.54 22.87 -14.53
C ASP A 153 63.52 21.44 -15.07
N TYR A 154 64.68 20.91 -15.43
CA TYR A 154 64.87 19.53 -15.83
C TYR A 154 64.44 18.56 -14.72
N LEU A 155 64.91 18.78 -13.48
CA LEU A 155 64.49 17.96 -12.33
C LEU A 155 62.98 18.04 -12.08
N ALA A 156 62.38 19.23 -12.14
CA ALA A 156 60.94 19.39 -11.99
C ALA A 156 60.15 18.67 -13.09
N GLN A 157 60.65 18.67 -14.33
CA GLN A 157 60.05 17.93 -15.45
C GLN A 157 60.13 16.41 -15.23
N VAL A 158 61.28 15.90 -14.79
CA VAL A 158 61.48 14.46 -14.50
C VAL A 158 60.63 13.99 -13.31
N ILE A 159 60.50 14.80 -12.26
CA ILE A 159 59.65 14.47 -11.11
C ILE A 159 58.18 14.43 -11.53
N ARG A 160 57.70 15.42 -12.29
CA ARG A 160 56.30 15.47 -12.76
C ARG A 160 55.95 14.29 -13.67
N SER A 161 56.86 13.86 -14.54
CA SER A 161 56.60 12.75 -15.47
C SER A 161 56.55 11.38 -14.79
N LEU A 162 57.06 11.26 -13.56
CA LEU A 162 57.06 10.00 -12.80
C LEU A 162 56.08 10.02 -11.62
N ALA A 163 55.77 11.18 -11.06
CA ALA A 163 54.79 11.33 -9.99
C ALA A 163 53.34 11.04 -10.42
N SER A 164 53.05 11.00 -11.74
CA SER A 164 51.74 10.58 -12.25
C SER A 164 51.45 9.08 -12.07
N GLU A 165 52.44 8.28 -11.67
CA GLU A 165 52.32 6.81 -11.55
C GLU A 165 52.38 6.28 -10.10
N GLY A 166 52.51 7.15 -9.07
CA GLY A 166 52.60 6.69 -7.68
C GLY A 166 51.99 7.66 -6.67
N THR A 167 50.94 7.20 -5.98
CA THR A 167 50.42 7.82 -4.74
C THR A 167 51.20 7.27 -3.54
N ASP A 168 52.12 8.04 -2.96
CA ASP A 168 52.30 8.07 -1.49
C ASP A 168 53.40 9.03 -0.99
N ASP A 169 53.15 9.47 0.24
CA ASP A 169 53.61 10.64 1.00
C ASP A 169 55.07 10.60 1.54
N ASP A 170 56.04 10.03 0.82
CA ASP A 170 57.48 10.11 1.19
C ASP A 170 58.30 10.83 0.09
N ALA A 171 57.90 12.07 -0.18
CA ALA A 171 58.31 12.86 -1.35
C ALA A 171 59.83 13.12 -1.50
N LEU A 172 60.63 12.99 -0.44
CA LEU A 172 62.07 13.31 -0.49
C LEU A 172 62.96 12.10 -0.75
N LYS A 173 62.61 10.90 -0.24
CA LYS A 173 63.35 9.66 -0.57
C LYS A 173 63.13 9.19 -2.00
N GLN A 174 62.11 9.74 -2.65
CA GLN A 174 61.76 9.39 -4.01
C GLN A 174 62.61 10.13 -5.04
N VAL A 175 63.13 11.35 -4.83
CA VAL A 175 63.81 12.09 -5.92
C VAL A 175 65.05 11.37 -6.49
N PRO A 176 66.01 10.86 -5.68
CA PRO A 176 67.14 10.09 -6.21
C PRO A 176 66.70 8.76 -6.83
N THR A 177 65.65 8.14 -6.29
CA THR A 177 65.08 6.86 -6.75
C THR A 177 64.36 7.03 -8.09
N LEU A 178 63.58 8.09 -8.24
CA LEU A 178 62.90 8.50 -9.47
C LEU A 178 63.90 8.89 -10.55
N LEU A 179 64.99 9.59 -10.20
CA LEU A 179 66.11 9.85 -11.12
C LEU A 179 66.81 8.57 -11.57
N ALA A 180 66.98 7.59 -10.67
CA ALA A 180 67.53 6.28 -11.02
C ALA A 180 66.58 5.48 -11.94
N SER A 181 65.27 5.52 -11.70
CA SER A 181 64.27 4.92 -12.59
C SER A 181 64.20 5.60 -13.96
N HIS A 182 64.39 6.92 -14.01
CA HIS A 182 64.50 7.67 -15.26
C HIS A 182 65.77 7.29 -16.03
N LEU A 183 66.91 7.17 -15.34
CA LEU A 183 68.17 6.70 -15.93
C LEU A 183 68.02 5.31 -16.55
N ALA A 184 67.42 4.35 -15.82
CA ALA A 184 67.17 3.01 -16.34
C ALA A 184 66.28 3.02 -17.59
N ARG A 185 65.28 3.92 -17.65
CA ARG A 185 64.42 4.09 -18.83
C ARG A 185 65.21 4.61 -20.04
N LEU A 186 66.07 5.61 -19.85
CA LEU A 186 66.90 6.16 -20.92
C LEU A 186 67.98 5.17 -21.39
N GLU A 187 68.56 4.38 -20.48
CA GLU A 187 69.51 3.31 -20.81
C GLU A 187 68.85 2.20 -21.65
N ASN A 188 67.61 1.82 -21.33
CA ASN A 188 66.86 0.86 -22.14
C ASN A 188 66.61 1.38 -23.57
N VAL A 189 66.27 2.66 -23.73
CA VAL A 189 66.09 3.29 -25.06
C VAL A 189 67.39 3.25 -25.90
N LEU A 190 68.55 3.44 -25.28
CA LEU A 190 69.84 3.29 -25.98
C LEU A 190 70.17 1.83 -26.33
N THR A 191 69.67 0.87 -25.56
CA THR A 191 69.95 -0.56 -25.75
C THR A 191 69.06 -1.15 -26.85
N GLU A 192 67.84 -0.62 -27.03
CA GLU A 192 66.88 -1.04 -28.05
C GLU A 192 67.11 -0.39 -29.43
N ALA A 193 67.86 0.72 -29.50
CA ALA A 193 68.13 1.43 -30.74
C ALA A 193 69.32 0.83 -31.52
N GLU A 194 69.13 0.48 -32.80
CA GLU A 194 70.19 -0.02 -33.70
C GLU A 194 71.29 1.03 -34.02
N LEU A 195 70.99 2.32 -33.81
CA LEU A 195 71.96 3.43 -33.89
C LEU A 195 71.93 4.24 -32.59
N LEU A 196 73.11 4.46 -32.00
CA LEU A 196 73.30 5.32 -30.83
C LEU A 196 72.92 6.77 -31.17
N ASP A 197 71.83 7.27 -30.59
CA ASP A 197 71.50 8.70 -30.61
C ASP A 197 72.38 9.44 -29.57
N PRO A 198 73.31 10.31 -29.98
CA PRO A 198 74.18 11.05 -29.06
C PRO A 198 73.42 11.99 -28.11
N ARG A 199 72.15 12.29 -28.40
CA ARG A 199 71.30 13.19 -27.59
C ARG A 199 70.79 12.49 -26.33
N VAL A 200 70.34 11.25 -26.46
CA VAL A 200 69.90 10.41 -25.32
C VAL A 200 71.06 10.15 -24.36
N GLY A 201 72.28 9.93 -24.90
CA GLY A 201 73.49 9.79 -24.08
C GLY A 201 73.81 11.02 -23.22
N GLN A 202 73.46 12.23 -23.68
CA GLN A 202 73.67 13.47 -22.92
C GLN A 202 72.70 13.59 -21.74
N GLU A 203 71.43 13.23 -21.94
CA GLU A 203 70.42 13.24 -20.87
C GLU A 203 70.74 12.23 -19.77
N ILE A 204 71.31 11.08 -20.12
CA ILE A 204 71.82 10.09 -19.16
C ILE A 204 72.94 10.68 -18.32
N MET A 205 73.96 11.27 -18.95
CA MET A 205 75.10 11.87 -18.22
C MET A 205 74.65 13.02 -17.30
N ARG A 206 73.67 13.81 -17.75
CA ARG A 206 73.07 14.90 -16.96
C ARG A 206 72.32 14.37 -15.74
N SER A 207 71.43 13.40 -15.94
CA SER A 207 70.66 12.77 -14.87
C SER A 207 71.57 12.10 -13.83
N ARG A 208 72.64 11.44 -14.27
CA ARG A 208 73.65 10.82 -13.40
C ARG A 208 74.38 11.85 -12.55
N ARG A 209 74.87 12.93 -13.16
CA ARG A 209 75.51 14.04 -12.41
C ARG A 209 74.56 14.64 -11.37
N LEU A 210 73.30 14.88 -11.72
CA LEU A 210 72.33 15.47 -10.80
C LEU A 210 71.99 14.53 -9.64
N ALA A 211 71.86 13.24 -9.92
CA ALA A 211 71.68 12.22 -8.88
C ALA A 211 72.88 12.17 -7.92
N ASP A 212 74.11 12.26 -8.44
CA ASP A 212 75.33 12.27 -7.61
C ASP A 212 75.43 13.55 -6.75
N VAL A 213 75.08 14.72 -7.31
CA VAL A 213 75.04 15.99 -6.56
C VAL A 213 74.01 15.94 -5.43
N LEU A 214 72.81 15.41 -5.70
CA LEU A 214 71.76 15.28 -4.68
C LEU A 214 72.17 14.30 -3.57
N LYS A 215 72.76 13.15 -3.93
CA LYS A 215 73.30 12.19 -2.95
C LYS A 215 74.41 12.80 -2.08
N SER A 216 75.25 13.65 -2.67
CA SER A 216 76.36 14.29 -1.94
C SER A 216 75.93 15.43 -0.99
N ARG A 217 74.67 15.88 -1.04
CA ARG A 217 74.15 17.04 -0.30
C ARG A 217 72.90 16.73 0.54
N ASP A 218 72.70 15.47 0.89
CA ASP A 218 71.54 14.99 1.67
C ASP A 218 71.44 15.69 3.05
N ASP A 219 72.59 16.01 3.65
CA ASP A 219 72.68 16.74 4.92
C ASP A 219 72.10 18.17 4.84
N LEU A 220 72.23 18.84 3.69
CA LEU A 220 71.72 20.20 3.46
C LEU A 220 70.20 20.20 3.26
N LEU A 221 69.66 19.17 2.59
CA LEU A 221 68.22 18.97 2.45
C LEU A 221 67.55 18.66 3.78
N ASN A 222 68.15 17.76 4.57
CA ASN A 222 67.69 17.47 5.93
C ASN A 222 67.80 18.69 6.84
N GLY A 223 68.87 19.48 6.72
CA GLY A 223 69.04 20.76 7.43
C GLY A 223 67.95 21.77 7.09
N PHE A 224 67.65 21.97 5.80
CA PHE A 224 66.60 22.87 5.34
C PHE A 224 65.20 22.45 5.82
N MET A 225 64.89 21.16 5.76
CA MET A 225 63.61 20.63 6.25
C MET A 225 63.46 20.73 7.77
N ASN A 226 64.54 20.56 8.51
CA ASN A 226 64.53 20.77 9.96
C ASN A 226 64.31 22.24 10.30
N VAL A 227 64.85 23.18 9.51
CA VAL A 227 64.57 24.61 9.66
C VAL A 227 63.11 24.94 9.33
N LEU A 228 62.55 24.38 8.24
CA LEU A 228 61.13 24.57 7.90
C LEU A 228 60.17 23.97 8.94
N ARG A 229 60.48 22.81 9.54
CA ARG A 229 59.71 22.26 10.68
C ARG A 229 59.90 23.07 11.96
N SER A 230 61.01 23.81 12.05
CA SER A 230 61.30 24.69 13.18
C SER A 230 60.57 26.04 13.08
N ASP A 231 60.05 26.39 11.90
CA ASP A 231 59.24 27.57 11.66
C ASP A 231 57.86 27.46 12.36
N PRO A 232 57.49 28.44 13.22
CA PRO A 232 56.22 28.43 13.95
C PRO A 232 54.98 28.47 13.05
N GLU A 233 55.04 29.10 11.87
CA GLU A 233 53.89 29.22 10.96
C GLU A 233 53.60 27.88 10.27
N VAL A 234 54.65 27.21 9.79
CA VAL A 234 54.55 25.88 9.18
C VAL A 234 54.11 24.84 10.22
N ARG A 235 54.60 24.92 11.46
CA ARG A 235 54.18 24.02 12.55
C ARG A 235 52.71 24.19 12.89
N ALA A 236 52.19 25.42 12.91
CA ALA A 236 50.77 25.68 13.17
C ALA A 236 49.88 25.10 12.06
N GLN A 237 50.27 25.28 10.79
CA GLN A 237 49.53 24.72 9.65
C GLN A 237 49.54 23.18 9.64
N LEU A 238 50.68 22.56 9.96
CA LEU A 238 50.78 21.11 10.08
C LEU A 238 49.92 20.58 11.24
N ALA A 239 49.92 21.25 12.40
CA ALA A 239 49.08 20.86 13.54
C ALA A 239 47.59 20.86 13.19
N VAL A 240 47.11 21.94 12.54
CA VAL A 240 45.71 22.04 12.07
C VAL A 240 45.37 20.92 11.09
N ARG A 241 46.24 20.65 10.11
CA ARG A 241 46.01 19.56 9.15
C ARG A 241 46.02 18.18 9.79
N THR A 242 46.91 17.94 10.76
CA THR A 242 46.92 16.66 11.48
C THR A 242 45.66 16.46 12.33
N GLU A 243 45.12 17.53 12.91
CA GLU A 243 43.88 17.47 13.68
C GLU A 243 42.66 17.23 12.78
N GLU A 244 42.58 17.92 11.63
CA GLU A 244 41.53 17.68 10.63
C GLU A 244 41.54 16.24 10.12
N LEU A 245 42.71 15.69 9.82
CA LEU A 245 42.86 14.30 9.39
C LEU A 245 42.50 13.31 10.51
N ALA A 246 42.85 13.62 11.76
CA ALA A 246 42.47 12.80 12.90
C ALA A 246 40.95 12.79 13.12
N ILE A 247 40.28 13.93 12.95
CA ILE A 247 38.81 14.04 13.03
C ILE A 247 38.15 13.22 11.91
N GLN A 248 38.65 13.33 10.67
CA GLN A 248 38.11 12.56 9.54
C GLN A 248 38.29 11.05 9.73
N ALA A 249 39.47 10.61 10.18
CA ALA A 249 39.73 9.21 10.48
C ALA A 249 38.85 8.67 11.62
N ALA A 250 38.60 9.48 12.66
CA ALA A 250 37.70 9.13 13.75
C ALA A 250 36.24 9.02 13.28
N ALA A 251 35.78 9.94 12.43
CA ALA A 251 34.43 9.92 11.87
C ALA A 251 34.17 8.65 11.04
N VAL A 252 35.10 8.30 10.14
CA VAL A 252 35.02 7.06 9.34
C VAL A 252 34.99 5.83 10.23
N ARG A 253 35.78 5.79 11.30
CA ARG A 253 35.78 4.68 12.26
C ARG A 253 34.47 4.60 13.05
N CYS A 254 33.90 5.73 13.45
CA CYS A 254 32.60 5.79 14.11
C CYS A 254 31.48 5.27 13.20
N GLU A 255 31.45 5.70 11.93
CA GLU A 255 30.47 5.22 10.95
C GLU A 255 30.58 3.71 10.72
N ALA A 256 31.81 3.19 10.58
CA ALA A 256 32.06 1.76 10.45
C ALA A 256 31.54 0.96 11.65
N LEU A 257 31.84 1.43 12.88
CA LEU A 257 31.35 0.78 14.11
C LEU A 257 29.83 0.85 14.26
N VAL A 258 29.21 1.98 13.88
CA VAL A 258 27.73 2.11 13.90
C VAL A 258 27.11 1.16 12.89
N SER A 259 27.65 1.07 11.68
CA SER A 259 27.18 0.13 10.66
C SER A 259 27.31 -1.33 11.12
N GLU A 260 28.44 -1.70 11.71
CA GLU A 260 28.66 -3.06 12.23
C GLU A 260 27.68 -3.39 13.37
N ARG A 261 27.52 -2.48 14.34
CA ARG A 261 26.60 -2.68 15.49
C ARG A 261 25.14 -2.72 15.06
N THR A 262 24.74 -1.89 14.11
CA THR A 262 23.35 -1.90 13.60
C THR A 262 23.07 -3.16 12.79
N ALA A 263 24.03 -3.67 12.01
CA ALA A 263 23.90 -4.94 11.32
C ALA A 263 23.80 -6.12 12.30
N ALA A 264 24.63 -6.15 13.34
CA ALA A 264 24.57 -7.18 14.39
C ALA A 264 23.24 -7.16 15.15
N LEU A 265 22.78 -5.98 15.59
CA LEU A 265 21.48 -5.85 16.26
C LEU A 265 20.32 -6.27 15.36
N LYS A 266 20.37 -5.98 14.06
CA LYS A 266 19.35 -6.40 13.11
C LYS A 266 19.32 -7.93 12.97
N ALA A 267 20.48 -8.56 12.86
CA ALA A 267 20.60 -10.02 12.81
C ALA A 267 20.05 -10.68 14.09
N ASP A 268 20.39 -10.16 15.27
CA ASP A 268 19.88 -10.65 16.55
C ASP A 268 18.36 -10.50 16.65
N LEU A 269 17.80 -9.35 16.24
CA LEU A 269 16.35 -9.12 16.24
C LEU A 269 15.62 -10.06 15.28
N ASP A 270 16.17 -10.30 14.09
CA ASP A 270 15.58 -11.21 13.12
C ASP A 270 15.66 -12.66 13.60
N GLN A 271 16.74 -13.06 14.27
CA GLN A 271 16.84 -14.36 14.93
C GLN A 271 15.80 -14.51 16.07
N GLN A 272 15.64 -13.51 16.93
CA GLN A 272 14.63 -13.52 18.00
C GLN A 272 13.21 -13.59 17.45
N ARG A 273 12.93 -12.90 16.34
CA ARG A 273 11.64 -13.01 15.64
C ARG A 273 11.40 -14.41 15.09
N GLU A 274 12.40 -15.04 14.50
CA GLU A 274 12.27 -16.40 13.96
C GLU A 274 12.02 -17.43 15.08
N ILE A 275 12.73 -17.29 16.20
CA ILE A 275 12.51 -18.13 17.40
C ILE A 275 11.09 -17.91 17.93
N GLY A 276 10.69 -16.67 18.15
CA GLY A 276 9.35 -16.33 18.65
C GLY A 276 8.23 -16.80 17.71
N GLN A 277 8.41 -16.70 16.39
CA GLN A 277 7.46 -17.23 15.41
C GLN A 277 7.34 -18.75 15.48
N LYS A 278 8.45 -19.47 15.68
CA LYS A 278 8.43 -20.94 15.85
C LYS A 278 7.74 -21.35 17.15
N GLU A 279 7.97 -20.62 18.24
CA GLU A 279 7.31 -20.86 19.53
C GLU A 279 5.80 -20.58 19.45
N ILE A 280 5.38 -19.47 18.82
CA ILE A 280 3.97 -19.16 18.59
C ILE A 280 3.32 -20.24 17.70
N ALA A 281 3.99 -20.65 16.63
CA ALA A 281 3.46 -21.70 15.76
C ALA A 281 3.33 -23.06 16.48
N ALA A 282 4.26 -23.39 17.38
CA ALA A 282 4.19 -24.62 18.18
C ALA A 282 3.03 -24.55 19.18
N THR A 283 2.92 -23.45 19.94
CA THR A 283 1.83 -23.26 20.91
C THR A 283 0.45 -23.21 20.26
N LEU A 284 0.32 -22.61 19.08
CA LEU A 284 -0.93 -22.64 18.30
C LEU A 284 -1.31 -24.07 17.90
N ARG A 285 -0.36 -24.87 17.39
CA ARG A 285 -0.64 -26.27 17.06
C ARG A 285 -1.05 -27.10 18.27
N ASP A 286 -0.40 -26.89 19.41
CA ASP A 286 -0.74 -27.61 20.65
C ASP A 286 -2.14 -27.22 21.15
N LEU A 287 -2.49 -25.92 21.08
CA LEU A 287 -3.84 -25.43 21.41
C LEU A 287 -4.89 -25.99 20.45
N GLU A 288 -4.65 -25.92 19.14
CA GLU A 288 -5.55 -26.47 18.12
C GLU A 288 -5.77 -27.98 18.33
N ALA A 289 -4.71 -28.74 18.61
CA ALA A 289 -4.80 -30.17 18.90
C ALA A 289 -5.59 -30.45 20.20
N SER A 290 -5.36 -29.64 21.24
CA SER A 290 -6.09 -29.75 22.51
C SER A 290 -7.57 -29.42 22.35
N ASP A 291 -7.90 -28.37 21.61
CA ASP A 291 -9.28 -27.95 21.32
C ASP A 291 -10.01 -28.97 20.47
N LEU A 292 -9.36 -29.52 19.43
CA LEU A 292 -9.92 -30.61 18.62
C LEU A 292 -10.20 -31.85 19.49
N ALA A 293 -9.25 -32.26 20.33
CA ALA A 293 -9.45 -33.39 21.23
C ALA A 293 -10.59 -33.15 22.24
N ALA A 294 -10.71 -31.93 22.76
CA ALA A 294 -11.81 -31.55 23.66
C ALA A 294 -13.17 -31.53 22.95
N MET A 295 -13.22 -31.04 21.70
CA MET A 295 -14.43 -31.05 20.87
C MET A 295 -14.84 -32.46 20.50
N GLU A 296 -13.91 -33.34 20.12
CA GLU A 296 -14.19 -34.75 19.87
C GLU A 296 -14.71 -35.48 21.11
N ALA A 297 -14.13 -35.20 22.29
CA ALA A 297 -14.61 -35.77 23.54
C ALA A 297 -16.04 -35.29 23.88
N ARG A 298 -16.32 -34.00 23.67
CA ARG A 298 -17.68 -33.43 23.82
C ARG A 298 -18.66 -34.07 22.85
N LEU A 299 -18.32 -34.17 21.57
CA LEU A 299 -19.15 -34.83 20.56
C LEU A 299 -19.44 -36.28 20.93
N LYS A 300 -18.44 -37.07 21.30
CA LYS A 300 -18.64 -38.47 21.74
C LYS A 300 -19.52 -38.57 22.99
N SER A 301 -19.38 -37.63 23.93
CA SER A 301 -20.23 -37.60 25.13
C SER A 301 -21.68 -37.22 24.82
N ALA A 302 -21.88 -36.24 23.92
CA ALA A 302 -23.20 -35.81 23.46
C ALA A 302 -23.90 -36.91 22.64
N GLU A 303 -23.15 -37.59 21.76
CA GLU A 303 -23.66 -38.72 20.98
C GLU A 303 -24.10 -39.87 21.89
N LYS A 304 -23.29 -40.23 22.89
CA LYS A 304 -23.68 -41.24 23.89
C LYS A 304 -24.92 -40.84 24.68
N ALA A 305 -25.02 -39.57 25.09
CA ALA A 305 -26.18 -39.06 25.82
C ALA A 305 -27.45 -39.10 24.95
N ALA A 306 -27.35 -38.66 23.69
CA ALA A 306 -28.46 -38.70 22.73
C ALA A 306 -28.91 -40.13 22.43
N LEU A 307 -27.97 -41.08 22.25
CA LEU A 307 -28.29 -42.49 22.07
C LEU A 307 -28.99 -43.08 23.31
N ALA A 308 -28.55 -42.71 24.52
CA ALA A 308 -29.19 -43.12 25.75
C ALA A 308 -30.63 -42.55 25.86
N GLU A 309 -30.83 -41.29 25.50
CA GLU A 309 -32.16 -40.66 25.50
C GLU A 309 -33.10 -41.30 24.45
N ILE A 310 -32.62 -41.53 23.23
CA ILE A 310 -33.38 -42.20 22.18
C ILE A 310 -33.77 -43.62 22.60
N SER A 311 -32.85 -44.37 23.20
CA SER A 311 -33.15 -45.74 23.68
C SER A 311 -34.15 -45.75 24.83
N ALA A 312 -34.06 -44.80 25.78
CA ALA A 312 -35.06 -44.63 26.83
C ALA A 312 -36.43 -44.30 26.24
N ARG A 313 -36.50 -43.35 25.30
CA ARG A 313 -37.76 -42.95 24.65
C ARG A 313 -38.36 -44.07 23.82
N LYS A 314 -37.53 -44.86 23.14
CA LYS A 314 -37.96 -46.06 22.43
C LYS A 314 -38.63 -47.06 23.39
N ASN A 315 -38.02 -47.34 24.53
CA ASN A 315 -38.59 -48.26 25.52
C ASN A 315 -39.92 -47.73 26.09
N GLU A 316 -40.01 -46.42 26.38
CA GLU A 316 -41.28 -45.80 26.80
C GLU A 316 -42.38 -45.94 25.75
N LEU A 317 -42.07 -45.70 24.48
CA LEU A 317 -43.02 -45.84 23.38
C LEU A 317 -43.42 -47.30 23.15
N GLU A 318 -42.52 -48.26 23.31
CA GLU A 318 -42.84 -49.68 23.24
C GLU A 318 -43.84 -50.08 24.33
N ILE A 319 -43.65 -49.60 25.58
CA ILE A 319 -44.60 -49.82 26.69
C ILE A 319 -45.96 -49.16 26.38
N GLU A 320 -45.97 -47.95 25.85
CA GLU A 320 -47.21 -47.24 25.50
C GLU A 320 -47.97 -47.93 24.36
N ILE A 321 -47.27 -48.44 23.35
CA ILE A 321 -47.86 -49.24 22.26
C ILE A 321 -48.48 -50.52 22.82
N GLU A 322 -47.80 -51.20 23.74
CA GLU A 322 -48.31 -52.43 24.35
C GLU A 322 -49.60 -52.14 25.15
N LEU A 323 -49.62 -51.07 25.94
CA LEU A 323 -50.79 -50.61 26.68
C LEU A 323 -51.96 -50.22 25.75
N LEU A 324 -51.67 -49.51 24.64
CA LEU A 324 -52.68 -49.14 23.65
C LEU A 324 -53.25 -50.36 22.92
N ASN A 325 -52.43 -51.37 22.64
CA ASN A 325 -52.89 -52.62 22.06
C ASN A 325 -53.81 -53.39 23.01
N GLU A 326 -53.46 -53.47 24.30
CA GLU A 326 -54.33 -54.05 25.33
C GLU A 326 -55.67 -53.31 25.41
N ARG A 327 -55.64 -51.97 25.44
CA ARG A 327 -56.85 -51.15 25.48
C ARG A 327 -57.70 -51.29 24.21
N SER A 328 -57.07 -51.38 23.04
CA SER A 328 -57.75 -51.65 21.76
C SER A 328 -58.44 -53.01 21.76
N ALA A 329 -57.78 -54.05 22.26
CA ALA A 329 -58.36 -55.38 22.41
C ALA A 329 -59.56 -55.37 23.37
N GLN A 330 -59.47 -54.64 24.48
CA GLN A 330 -60.56 -54.47 25.44
C GLN A 330 -61.76 -53.73 24.81
N VAL A 331 -61.53 -52.63 24.09
CA VAL A 331 -62.58 -51.89 23.37
C VAL A 331 -63.21 -52.76 22.28
N ALA A 332 -62.43 -53.56 21.57
CA ALA A 332 -62.97 -54.50 20.57
C ALA A 332 -63.89 -55.55 21.22
N GLN A 333 -63.52 -56.05 22.40
CA GLN A 333 -64.35 -56.98 23.16
C GLN A 333 -65.64 -56.31 23.68
N GLU A 334 -65.56 -55.09 24.20
CA GLU A 334 -66.71 -54.31 24.63
C GLU A 334 -67.66 -54.00 23.46
N ASN A 335 -67.12 -53.62 22.30
CA ASN A 335 -67.90 -53.40 21.08
C ASN A 335 -68.54 -54.69 20.59
N ALA A 336 -67.87 -55.83 20.66
CA ALA A 336 -68.48 -57.13 20.30
C ALA A 336 -69.64 -57.49 21.24
N MET A 337 -69.51 -57.21 22.54
CA MET A 337 -70.60 -57.38 23.51
C MET A 337 -71.76 -56.40 23.26
N ALA A 338 -71.45 -55.13 22.97
CA ALA A 338 -72.45 -54.12 22.64
C ALA A 338 -73.18 -54.46 21.34
N ALA A 339 -72.48 -54.96 20.32
CA ALA A 339 -73.05 -55.42 19.06
C ALA A 339 -73.99 -56.62 19.27
N ARG A 340 -73.64 -57.56 20.16
CA ARG A 340 -74.55 -58.65 20.58
C ARG A 340 -75.80 -58.11 21.26
N ARG A 341 -75.65 -57.21 22.25
CA ARG A 341 -76.80 -56.57 22.91
C ARG A 341 -77.68 -55.80 21.93
N LEU A 342 -77.07 -55.13 20.94
CA LEU A 342 -77.78 -54.43 19.88
C LEU A 342 -78.53 -55.41 18.98
N ALA A 343 -77.91 -56.54 18.60
CA ALA A 343 -78.58 -57.59 17.83
C ALA A 343 -79.75 -58.21 18.59
N ASP A 344 -79.59 -58.49 19.89
CA ASP A 344 -80.66 -58.99 20.76
C ASP A 344 -81.79 -57.96 20.88
N ALA A 345 -81.46 -56.67 21.07
CA ALA A 345 -82.43 -55.58 21.10
C ALA A 345 -83.13 -55.38 19.76
N GLN A 346 -82.43 -55.51 18.63
CA GLN A 346 -83.02 -55.47 17.29
C GLN A 346 -83.94 -56.67 17.04
N GLN A 347 -83.58 -57.85 17.53
CA GLN A 347 -84.44 -59.03 17.45
C GLN A 347 -85.69 -58.85 18.32
N PHE A 348 -85.54 -58.28 19.52
CA PHE A 348 -86.64 -57.92 20.40
C PHE A 348 -87.55 -56.85 19.78
N LEU A 349 -86.96 -55.83 19.15
CA LEU A 349 -87.68 -54.82 18.38
C LEU A 349 -88.40 -55.45 17.18
N ARG A 350 -87.82 -56.43 16.48
CA ARG A 350 -88.52 -57.15 15.39
C ARG A 350 -89.71 -57.96 15.90
N THR A 351 -89.60 -58.59 17.07
CA THR A 351 -90.76 -59.25 17.70
C THR A 351 -91.82 -58.23 18.10
N LEU A 352 -91.41 -57.09 18.69
CA LEU A 352 -92.32 -55.99 19.00
C LEU A 352 -92.92 -55.36 17.75
N ASP A 353 -92.18 -55.25 16.65
CA ASP A 353 -92.67 -54.78 15.35
C ASP A 353 -93.63 -55.79 14.73
N GLY A 354 -93.46 -57.09 14.98
CA GLY A 354 -94.44 -58.12 14.65
C GLY A 354 -95.73 -57.97 15.46
N ASP A 355 -95.60 -57.70 16.76
CA ASP A 355 -96.74 -57.45 17.65
C ASP A 355 -97.42 -56.11 17.34
N ILE A 356 -96.64 -55.08 16.99
CA ILE A 356 -97.11 -53.77 16.53
C ILE A 356 -97.71 -53.93 15.15
N ALA A 357 -97.18 -54.72 14.21
CA ALA A 357 -97.80 -54.99 12.91
C ALA A 357 -99.14 -55.71 13.07
N SER A 358 -99.24 -56.66 14.01
CA SER A 358 -100.50 -57.30 14.41
C SER A 358 -101.51 -56.28 14.96
N ARG A 359 -101.08 -55.40 15.87
CA ARG A 359 -101.90 -54.30 16.41
C ARG A 359 -102.15 -53.18 15.40
N LYS A 360 -101.27 -53.02 14.41
CA LYS A 360 -101.33 -52.02 13.34
C LYS A 360 -102.21 -52.51 12.22
N ASP A 361 -102.34 -53.80 11.92
CA ASP A 361 -103.42 -54.31 11.07
C ASP A 361 -104.80 -54.08 11.71
N GLU A 362 -104.86 -54.03 13.04
CA GLU A 362 -106.05 -53.66 13.82
C GLU A 362 -106.31 -52.14 13.79
N ILE A 363 -105.25 -51.32 13.83
CA ILE A 363 -105.31 -49.84 13.78
C ILE A 363 -105.39 -49.29 12.33
N ASP A 364 -104.85 -49.96 11.31
CA ASP A 364 -104.86 -49.58 9.89
C ASP A 364 -106.24 -49.86 9.24
N ARG A 365 -107.12 -50.62 9.91
CA ARG A 365 -108.58 -50.57 9.65
C ARG A 365 -109.22 -49.25 10.11
N ILE A 366 -108.62 -48.56 11.07
CA ILE A 366 -109.13 -47.34 11.70
C ILE A 366 -108.43 -46.07 11.16
N VAL A 367 -107.18 -46.17 10.70
CA VAL A 367 -106.33 -45.02 10.29
C VAL A 367 -106.21 -44.84 8.76
N ARG A 368 -106.78 -45.74 7.93
CA ARG A 368 -106.91 -45.58 6.47
C ARG A 368 -107.67 -44.33 6.00
N ILE A 369 -108.26 -43.56 6.91
CA ILE A 369 -109.02 -42.34 6.61
C ILE A 369 -108.23 -41.04 6.84
N GLU A 370 -107.14 -41.00 7.61
CA GLU A 370 -106.73 -39.70 8.18
C GLU A 370 -105.34 -39.15 7.84
N THR A 371 -104.45 -39.84 7.13
CA THR A 371 -103.09 -39.27 6.94
C THR A 371 -102.46 -39.53 5.57
N LEU A 372 -103.26 -39.44 4.51
CA LEU A 372 -102.77 -38.86 3.26
C LEU A 372 -102.72 -37.35 3.46
N LEU A 373 -101.58 -36.82 3.93
CA LEU A 373 -100.88 -35.64 3.39
C LEU A 373 -99.86 -35.07 4.41
N LYS A 374 -98.60 -35.30 4.04
CA LYS A 374 -97.47 -34.35 4.12
C LYS A 374 -96.81 -34.14 5.47
N ASP A 375 -95.64 -34.75 5.59
CA ASP A 375 -94.45 -34.02 6.02
C ASP A 375 -93.40 -34.12 4.92
N ARG A 376 -92.63 -33.03 4.77
CA ARG A 376 -91.19 -32.99 5.04
C ARG A 376 -90.35 -32.23 3.97
N GLU A 377 -89.40 -31.47 4.52
CA GLU A 377 -88.07 -31.10 3.98
C GLU A 377 -87.97 -29.87 3.05
N ASN A 378 -86.91 -29.04 3.07
CA ASN A 378 -85.71 -28.85 3.90
C ASN A 378 -85.06 -27.53 3.44
N ALA A 379 -84.34 -26.85 4.33
CA ALA A 379 -83.26 -25.93 3.96
C ALA A 379 -82.00 -26.73 3.53
N PRO A 380 -81.12 -26.20 2.66
CA PRO A 380 -79.77 -25.79 3.12
C PRO A 380 -79.25 -24.57 2.32
N GLY A 381 -78.24 -23.79 2.72
CA GLY A 381 -77.05 -24.06 3.51
C GLY A 381 -75.83 -23.76 2.63
N GLU A 382 -75.11 -22.66 2.91
CA GLU A 382 -73.84 -22.36 2.24
C GLU A 382 -72.76 -22.05 3.28
N LYS A 383 -71.74 -22.92 3.30
CA LYS A 383 -70.32 -22.78 3.69
C LYS A 383 -69.73 -24.20 3.70
N PRO A 384 -68.41 -24.41 3.55
CA PRO A 384 -67.32 -23.49 3.87
C PRO A 384 -66.19 -23.43 2.81
N ARG A 385 -65.44 -22.33 2.75
CA ARG A 385 -64.12 -22.30 2.09
C ARG A 385 -63.19 -21.49 2.96
N VAL A 386 -62.61 -22.16 3.97
CA VAL A 386 -61.84 -21.65 5.11
C VAL A 386 -61.16 -20.29 4.86
N PRO A 387 -61.75 -19.20 5.39
CA PRO A 387 -61.05 -17.96 5.64
C PRO A 387 -61.07 -17.66 7.15
N GLY A 388 -59.92 -17.25 7.68
CA GLY A 388 -59.84 -16.63 8.99
C GLY A 388 -59.29 -17.49 10.10
N PHE A 389 -58.44 -16.87 10.90
CA PHE A 389 -58.34 -17.17 12.32
C PHE A 389 -58.73 -15.90 13.06
N ARG A 390 -60.04 -15.71 13.25
CA ARG A 390 -60.55 -14.73 14.21
C ARG A 390 -60.05 -15.10 15.61
N PRO A 391 -59.70 -14.15 16.47
CA PRO A 391 -59.58 -14.44 17.90
C PRO A 391 -60.87 -15.13 18.35
N THR A 392 -60.75 -16.23 19.10
CA THR A 392 -61.91 -16.72 19.85
C THR A 392 -62.38 -15.56 20.72
N GLY A 393 -63.68 -15.26 20.75
CA GLY A 393 -64.25 -14.10 21.49
C GLY A 393 -64.15 -14.20 23.02
N GLN A 394 -63.08 -14.82 23.52
CA GLN A 394 -62.83 -15.17 24.90
C GLN A 394 -61.40 -14.76 25.37
N THR A 395 -60.66 -13.99 24.57
CA THR A 395 -59.34 -13.44 24.93
C THR A 395 -59.48 -12.23 25.84
N GLN A 396 -58.68 -12.17 26.91
CA GLN A 396 -58.71 -11.03 27.85
C GLN A 396 -57.88 -9.87 27.29
N PRO A 397 -58.42 -8.63 27.27
CA PRO A 397 -57.63 -7.47 26.91
C PRO A 397 -56.54 -7.22 27.97
N ILE A 398 -55.34 -6.82 27.53
CA ILE A 398 -54.24 -6.40 28.40
C ILE A 398 -53.77 -5.00 27.98
N ALA A 399 -53.57 -4.13 28.97
CA ALA A 399 -52.96 -2.82 28.73
C ALA A 399 -51.46 -2.96 28.48
N VAL A 400 -50.87 -2.08 27.66
CA VAL A 400 -49.43 -2.15 27.35
C VAL A 400 -48.57 -2.02 28.62
N GLY A 401 -49.00 -1.24 29.62
CA GLY A 401 -48.30 -1.13 30.91
C GLY A 401 -48.26 -2.41 31.73
N GLU A 402 -49.18 -3.35 31.50
CA GLU A 402 -49.26 -4.62 32.24
C GLU A 402 -48.48 -5.75 31.56
N LEU A 403 -48.07 -5.55 30.30
CA LEU A 403 -47.37 -6.54 29.50
C LEU A 403 -46.01 -6.91 30.11
N ALA A 404 -45.30 -5.95 30.70
CA ALA A 404 -44.02 -6.19 31.35
C ALA A 404 -44.17 -7.16 32.55
N ALA A 405 -45.16 -6.91 33.40
CA ALA A 405 -45.49 -7.77 34.53
C ALA A 405 -45.95 -9.17 34.07
N TRP A 406 -46.69 -9.25 32.97
CA TRP A 406 -47.10 -10.52 32.38
C TRP A 406 -45.88 -11.34 31.90
N VAL A 407 -44.95 -10.72 31.16
CA VAL A 407 -43.71 -11.40 30.72
C VAL A 407 -42.86 -11.83 31.92
N ASP A 408 -42.75 -10.98 32.94
CA ASP A 408 -42.01 -11.30 34.17
C ASP A 408 -42.64 -12.47 34.94
N SER A 409 -43.97 -12.60 34.92
CA SER A 409 -44.71 -13.71 35.52
C SER A 409 -44.61 -15.03 34.75
N SER A 410 -44.14 -14.99 33.49
CA SER A 410 -44.02 -16.19 32.67
C SER A 410 -42.94 -17.12 33.20
N SER A 411 -43.32 -18.38 33.48
CA SER A 411 -42.41 -19.47 33.78
C SER A 411 -41.83 -20.15 32.54
N LEU A 412 -42.27 -19.75 31.34
CA LEU A 412 -41.83 -20.33 30.06
C LEU A 412 -40.58 -19.67 29.51
N LEU A 413 -40.29 -18.45 29.93
CA LEU A 413 -39.11 -17.71 29.49
C LEU A 413 -37.99 -17.82 30.51
N SER A 414 -36.79 -18.08 30.01
CA SER A 414 -35.57 -17.91 30.78
C SER A 414 -35.36 -16.43 31.12
N LYS A 415 -34.43 -16.11 32.02
CA LYS A 415 -34.12 -14.71 32.37
C LYS A 415 -33.70 -13.88 31.15
N SER A 416 -32.91 -14.47 30.26
CA SER A 416 -32.53 -13.85 28.98
C SER A 416 -33.72 -13.74 28.02
N GLY A 417 -34.56 -14.78 27.96
CA GLY A 417 -35.79 -14.79 27.16
C GLY A 417 -36.79 -13.70 27.53
N LYS A 418 -36.94 -13.39 28.82
CA LYS A 418 -37.79 -12.28 29.29
C LYS A 418 -37.33 -10.93 28.75
N VAL A 419 -36.02 -10.66 28.84
CA VAL A 419 -35.43 -9.42 28.32
C VAL A 419 -35.56 -9.36 26.79
N ALA A 420 -35.32 -10.47 26.09
CA ALA A 420 -35.47 -10.55 24.64
C ALA A 420 -36.92 -10.30 24.21
N CYS A 421 -37.89 -10.95 24.87
CA CYS A 421 -39.32 -10.79 24.63
C CYS A 421 -39.76 -9.33 24.80
N LEU A 422 -39.40 -8.68 25.92
CA LEU A 422 -39.73 -7.27 26.13
C LEU A 422 -39.11 -6.36 25.06
N ARG A 423 -37.89 -6.63 24.61
CA ARG A 423 -37.25 -5.86 23.54
C ARG A 423 -37.96 -6.04 22.19
N VAL A 424 -38.33 -7.26 21.81
CA VAL A 424 -39.10 -7.52 20.58
C VAL A 424 -40.46 -6.83 20.65
N LEU A 425 -41.18 -6.99 21.76
CA LEU A 425 -42.50 -6.39 21.94
C LEU A 425 -42.42 -4.85 21.92
N THR A 426 -41.39 -4.27 22.54
CA THR A 426 -41.14 -2.82 22.48
C THR A 426 -40.91 -2.37 21.04
N ASP A 427 -40.10 -3.09 20.26
CA ASP A 427 -39.83 -2.76 18.86
C ASP A 427 -41.11 -2.87 18.01
N LEU A 428 -41.85 -3.99 18.10
CA LEU A 428 -43.12 -4.21 17.39
C LEU A 428 -44.14 -3.10 17.68
N LEU A 429 -44.43 -2.84 18.96
CA LEU A 429 -45.43 -1.85 19.38
C LEU A 429 -45.01 -0.41 19.06
N SER A 430 -43.72 -0.17 18.84
CA SER A 430 -43.21 1.11 18.36
C SER A 430 -43.30 1.29 16.83
N GLY A 431 -43.72 0.27 16.08
CA GLY A 431 -43.73 0.25 14.62
C GLY A 431 -42.39 -0.17 13.99
N GLY A 432 -41.56 -0.90 14.76
CA GLY A 432 -40.33 -1.54 14.31
C GLY A 432 -40.59 -2.86 13.58
N LEU A 433 -39.49 -3.46 13.11
CA LEU A 433 -39.51 -4.72 12.35
C LEU A 433 -38.37 -5.61 12.88
N PRO A 434 -38.61 -6.33 13.99
CA PRO A 434 -37.60 -7.19 14.59
C PRO A 434 -37.39 -8.47 13.78
N VAL A 435 -36.16 -8.94 13.79
CA VAL A 435 -35.69 -10.14 13.11
C VAL A 435 -35.30 -11.18 14.15
N LEU A 436 -35.83 -12.38 14.02
CA LEU A 436 -35.65 -13.49 14.95
C LEU A 436 -34.78 -14.58 14.31
N SER A 437 -33.80 -15.07 15.06
CA SER A 437 -32.95 -16.21 14.69
C SER A 437 -32.84 -17.21 15.83
N GLY A 438 -32.34 -18.42 15.58
CA GLY A 438 -32.15 -19.46 16.61
C GLY A 438 -33.05 -20.69 16.44
N ASN A 439 -32.87 -21.67 17.31
CA ASN A 439 -33.59 -22.96 17.26
C ASN A 439 -34.94 -22.96 18.00
N GLU A 440 -35.16 -22.03 18.94
CA GLU A 440 -36.37 -21.91 19.76
C GLU A 440 -37.33 -20.82 19.23
N ILE A 441 -37.17 -20.36 17.98
CA ILE A 441 -37.95 -19.26 17.39
C ILE A 441 -39.46 -19.54 17.46
N ASP A 442 -39.89 -20.77 17.17
CA ASP A 442 -41.31 -21.08 17.03
C ASP A 442 -42.06 -21.02 18.37
N ASP A 443 -41.45 -21.56 19.42
CA ASP A 443 -41.98 -21.46 20.78
C ASP A 443 -41.97 -20.02 21.29
N PHE A 444 -40.92 -19.26 20.96
CA PHE A 444 -40.81 -17.86 21.29
C PHE A 444 -41.88 -17.00 20.59
N ILE A 445 -42.15 -17.26 19.31
CA ILE A 445 -43.24 -16.63 18.54
C ILE A 445 -44.61 -17.02 19.10
N ALA A 446 -44.82 -18.29 19.43
CA ALA A 446 -46.09 -18.74 20.01
C ALA A 446 -46.37 -18.03 21.33
N LEU A 447 -45.35 -17.82 22.16
CA LEU A 447 -45.49 -17.05 23.39
C LEU A 447 -45.77 -15.57 23.12
N MET A 448 -45.09 -14.94 22.17
CA MET A 448 -45.39 -13.56 21.78
C MET A 448 -46.82 -13.42 21.24
N ALA A 449 -47.26 -14.38 20.43
CA ALA A 449 -48.64 -14.46 19.95
C ALA A 449 -49.63 -14.58 21.12
N ALA A 450 -49.29 -15.37 22.16
CA ALA A 450 -50.06 -15.43 23.39
C ALA A 450 -50.07 -14.11 24.16
N ALA A 451 -48.99 -13.33 24.11
CA ALA A 451 -48.91 -12.03 24.78
C ALA A 451 -49.73 -10.93 24.07
N VAL A 452 -49.72 -10.91 22.73
CA VAL A 452 -50.23 -9.76 21.95
C VAL A 452 -51.47 -10.06 21.10
N GLY A 453 -51.55 -11.25 20.52
CA GLY A 453 -52.49 -11.63 19.48
C GLY A 453 -53.50 -12.70 19.90
N GLY A 454 -53.68 -12.92 21.21
CA GLY A 454 -54.62 -13.91 21.71
C GLY A 454 -54.23 -15.36 21.41
N GLY A 455 -52.92 -15.66 21.38
CA GLY A 455 -52.39 -17.01 21.15
C GLY A 455 -52.23 -17.39 19.69
N ARG A 456 -52.58 -16.51 18.75
CA ARG A 456 -52.57 -16.78 17.31
C ARG A 456 -51.67 -15.80 16.58
N HIS A 457 -50.96 -16.30 15.58
CA HIS A 457 -50.18 -15.48 14.65
C HIS A 457 -50.42 -15.95 13.21
N ILE A 458 -50.23 -15.04 12.27
CA ILE A 458 -50.30 -15.32 10.84
C ILE A 458 -48.89 -15.61 10.37
N SER A 459 -48.66 -16.82 9.85
CA SER A 459 -47.37 -17.21 9.29
C SER A 459 -47.42 -17.12 7.77
N PHE A 460 -46.46 -16.41 7.18
CA PHE A 460 -46.24 -16.36 5.74
C PHE A 460 -44.83 -16.84 5.43
N GLU A 461 -44.74 -17.93 4.67
CA GLU A 461 -43.45 -18.53 4.33
C GLU A 461 -42.86 -17.84 3.10
N CYS A 462 -41.67 -17.25 3.27
CA CYS A 462 -40.99 -16.56 2.19
C CYS A 462 -40.27 -17.59 1.31
N ASP A 463 -40.58 -17.56 0.02
CA ASP A 463 -39.97 -18.42 -0.99
C ASP A 463 -39.25 -17.57 -2.07
N PRO A 464 -38.48 -18.18 -2.99
CA PRO A 464 -37.75 -17.44 -4.02
C PRO A 464 -38.62 -16.60 -4.97
N THR A 465 -39.95 -16.77 -4.97
CA THR A 465 -40.87 -15.97 -5.80
C THR A 465 -41.18 -14.60 -5.20
N ILE A 466 -40.85 -14.39 -3.93
CA ILE A 466 -41.03 -13.11 -3.24
C ILE A 466 -39.80 -12.23 -3.44
N ILE A 467 -39.85 -11.36 -4.46
CA ILE A 467 -38.71 -10.56 -4.91
C ILE A 467 -38.95 -9.07 -4.61
N THR A 468 -40.16 -8.59 -4.82
CA THR A 468 -40.54 -7.19 -4.65
C THR A 468 -41.38 -6.97 -3.38
N PHE A 469 -41.50 -5.71 -2.96
CA PHE A 469 -42.36 -5.35 -1.83
C PHE A 469 -43.83 -5.71 -2.08
N ASP A 470 -44.31 -5.61 -3.32
CA ASP A 470 -45.70 -5.90 -3.67
C ASP A 470 -46.02 -7.40 -3.59
N ASP A 471 -45.01 -8.26 -3.83
CA ASP A 471 -45.15 -9.72 -3.77
C ASP A 471 -45.51 -10.21 -2.35
N LEU A 472 -45.23 -9.41 -1.32
CA LEU A 472 -45.66 -9.71 0.06
C LEU A 472 -47.17 -9.72 0.20
N TRP A 473 -47.88 -8.89 -0.57
CA TRP A 473 -49.31 -8.65 -0.44
C TRP A 473 -50.13 -9.35 -1.52
N VAL A 474 -49.54 -9.54 -2.71
CA VAL A 474 -50.21 -10.08 -3.89
C VAL A 474 -49.31 -11.13 -4.54
N ARG A 475 -49.87 -12.28 -4.92
CA ARG A 475 -49.11 -13.32 -5.60
C ARG A 475 -48.69 -12.89 -7.01
N PRO A 476 -47.41 -13.03 -7.38
CA PRO A 476 -46.95 -12.79 -8.74
C PRO A 476 -47.74 -13.62 -9.77
N GLY A 477 -48.19 -12.99 -10.84
CA GLY A 477 -48.87 -13.64 -11.97
C GLY A 477 -50.37 -13.88 -11.83
N SER A 478 -50.89 -14.19 -10.63
CA SER A 478 -52.34 -14.39 -10.42
C SER A 478 -53.08 -13.14 -9.93
N GLY A 479 -52.38 -12.20 -9.29
CA GLY A 479 -53.00 -11.01 -8.70
C GLY A 479 -53.87 -11.31 -7.47
N ALA A 480 -53.91 -12.57 -7.01
CA ALA A 480 -54.65 -12.95 -5.80
C ALA A 480 -53.92 -12.46 -4.55
N PRO A 481 -54.63 -12.02 -3.49
CA PRO A 481 -54.00 -11.61 -2.25
C PRO A 481 -53.23 -12.79 -1.62
N THR A 482 -52.08 -12.48 -1.02
CA THR A 482 -51.38 -13.44 -0.15
C THR A 482 -52.09 -13.51 1.21
N VAL A 483 -51.69 -14.45 2.06
CA VAL A 483 -52.20 -14.52 3.45
C VAL A 483 -51.92 -13.22 4.21
N LEU A 484 -50.81 -12.54 3.90
CA LEU A 484 -50.49 -11.22 4.44
C LEU A 484 -51.37 -10.11 3.85
N GLY A 485 -51.70 -10.19 2.56
CA GLY A 485 -52.66 -9.30 1.90
C GLY A 485 -54.08 -9.42 2.47
N GLU A 486 -54.54 -10.64 2.74
CA GLU A 486 -55.80 -10.89 3.45
C GLU A 486 -55.76 -10.34 4.88
N ALA A 487 -54.66 -10.55 5.60
CA ALA A 487 -54.47 -10.00 6.95
C ALA A 487 -54.49 -8.46 6.97
N LEU A 488 -53.94 -7.81 5.95
CA LEU A 488 -53.96 -6.36 5.80
C LEU A 488 -55.39 -5.84 5.59
N ALA A 489 -56.15 -6.49 4.70
CA ALA A 489 -57.54 -6.16 4.43
C ALA A 489 -58.42 -6.30 5.68
N ASP A 490 -58.23 -7.39 6.44
CA ASP A 490 -58.93 -7.62 7.69
C ASP A 490 -58.51 -6.64 8.81
N SER A 491 -57.26 -6.19 8.82
CA SER A 491 -56.74 -5.25 9.83
C SER A 491 -57.23 -3.82 9.64
N ALA A 492 -57.68 -3.47 8.44
CA ALA A 492 -58.32 -2.19 8.18
C ALA A 492 -59.74 -2.10 8.78
N GLY A 493 -60.43 -3.24 8.98
CA GLY A 493 -61.81 -3.28 9.48
C GLY A 493 -61.95 -3.54 10.99
N GLU A 494 -60.98 -4.19 11.62
CA GLU A 494 -61.03 -4.61 13.03
C GLU A 494 -59.89 -3.99 13.86
N ARG A 495 -60.15 -3.63 15.12
CA ARG A 495 -59.13 -3.10 16.05
C ARG A 495 -58.27 -4.17 16.73
N ALA A 496 -58.46 -5.44 16.41
CA ALA A 496 -57.71 -6.53 17.02
C ALA A 496 -56.25 -6.52 16.56
N VAL A 497 -55.31 -6.70 17.49
CA VAL A 497 -53.88 -6.86 17.18
C VAL A 497 -53.64 -8.21 16.50
N ARG A 498 -52.91 -8.20 15.40
CA ARG A 498 -52.46 -9.39 14.68
C ARG A 498 -50.95 -9.43 14.65
N LEU A 499 -50.37 -10.51 15.17
CA LEU A 499 -48.96 -10.81 14.97
C LEU A 499 -48.81 -11.56 13.63
N CYS A 500 -48.00 -11.01 12.74
CA CYS A 500 -47.66 -11.60 11.45
C CYS A 500 -46.17 -11.93 11.44
N VAL A 501 -45.84 -13.12 10.96
CA VAL A 501 -44.47 -13.64 10.92
C VAL A 501 -44.13 -13.94 9.47
N LEU A 502 -43.17 -13.20 8.93
CA LEU A 502 -42.54 -13.51 7.65
C LEU A 502 -41.42 -14.50 7.91
N ARG A 503 -41.66 -15.77 7.61
CA ARG A 503 -40.74 -16.86 7.94
C ARG A 503 -39.71 -17.07 6.85
N ASN A 504 -38.48 -17.37 7.27
CA ASN A 504 -37.37 -17.79 6.42
C ASN A 504 -37.04 -16.75 5.33
N ILE A 505 -36.91 -15.48 5.71
CA ILE A 505 -36.67 -14.38 4.76
C ILE A 505 -35.38 -14.56 3.95
N ASP A 506 -34.43 -15.34 4.49
CA ASP A 506 -33.18 -15.73 3.85
C ASP A 506 -33.36 -16.57 2.59
N ARG A 507 -34.53 -17.20 2.41
CA ARG A 507 -34.90 -17.98 1.22
C ARG A 507 -35.51 -17.15 0.10
N ALA A 508 -35.78 -15.87 0.35
CA ALA A 508 -36.40 -14.93 -0.59
C ALA A 508 -35.45 -13.79 -0.97
N GLY A 509 -35.87 -12.94 -1.91
CA GLY A 509 -35.17 -11.71 -2.29
C GLY A 509 -35.25 -10.60 -1.23
N ALA A 510 -35.19 -10.93 0.06
CA ALA A 510 -35.55 -10.04 1.17
C ALA A 510 -34.74 -8.74 1.26
N HIS A 511 -33.47 -8.77 0.82
CA HIS A 511 -32.62 -7.59 0.72
C HIS A 511 -33.21 -6.47 -0.17
N LEU A 512 -34.17 -6.78 -1.05
CA LEU A 512 -34.83 -5.81 -1.95
C LEU A 512 -36.04 -5.11 -1.32
N TRP A 513 -36.66 -5.69 -0.27
CA TRP A 513 -37.94 -5.20 0.26
C TRP A 513 -37.98 -4.99 1.77
N VAL A 514 -37.07 -5.56 2.55
CA VAL A 514 -37.08 -5.46 4.03
C VAL A 514 -36.95 -4.01 4.51
N GLU A 515 -36.09 -3.20 3.90
CA GLU A 515 -35.96 -1.78 4.25
C GLU A 515 -37.23 -0.99 3.93
N ALA A 516 -37.86 -1.27 2.79
CA ALA A 516 -39.12 -0.64 2.40
C ALA A 516 -40.26 -1.02 3.37
N LEU A 517 -40.34 -2.29 3.76
CA LEU A 517 -41.31 -2.76 4.75
C LEU A 517 -41.12 -2.06 6.09
N ALA A 518 -39.88 -1.97 6.58
CA ALA A 518 -39.57 -1.27 7.82
C ALA A 518 -39.94 0.22 7.76
N ASP A 519 -39.66 0.91 6.66
CA ASP A 519 -40.05 2.32 6.49
C ASP A 519 -41.57 2.51 6.45
N LYS A 520 -42.32 1.62 5.79
CA LYS A 520 -43.78 1.65 5.73
C LYS A 520 -44.46 1.38 7.08
N LEU A 521 -43.90 0.49 7.91
CA LEU A 521 -44.35 0.25 9.28
C LEU A 521 -44.13 1.48 10.18
N ARG A 522 -42.93 2.07 10.14
CA ARG A 522 -42.60 3.27 10.93
C ARG A 522 -43.45 4.47 10.56
N ARG A 523 -43.71 4.67 9.26
CA ARG A 523 -44.59 5.73 8.75
C ARG A 523 -46.09 5.44 8.93
N ARG A 524 -46.45 4.28 9.50
CA ARG A 524 -47.84 3.83 9.69
C ARG A 524 -48.65 3.81 8.38
N VAL A 525 -48.00 3.49 7.26
CA VAL A 525 -48.70 3.17 6.01
C VAL A 525 -49.43 1.82 6.16
N ILE A 526 -48.82 0.91 6.90
CA ILE A 526 -49.43 -0.34 7.36
C ILE A 526 -50.14 -0.04 8.70
N PRO A 527 -51.37 -0.56 8.92
CA PRO A 527 -52.11 -0.39 10.18
C PRO A 527 -51.30 -0.81 11.40
N ASP A 528 -51.40 -0.07 12.50
CA ASP A 528 -50.57 -0.28 13.68
C ASP A 528 -51.00 -1.48 14.55
N ASN A 529 -52.21 -1.99 14.33
CA ASN A 529 -52.66 -3.27 14.86
C ASN A 529 -52.08 -4.48 14.11
N MET A 530 -51.35 -4.28 13.02
CA MET A 530 -50.64 -5.34 12.30
C MET A 530 -49.15 -5.31 12.68
N LEU A 531 -48.77 -6.16 13.64
CA LEU A 531 -47.40 -6.30 14.12
C LEU A 531 -46.66 -7.32 13.26
N ILE A 532 -45.53 -6.96 12.65
CA ILE A 532 -44.78 -7.84 11.74
C ILE A 532 -43.40 -8.13 12.33
N CYS A 533 -43.03 -9.41 12.42
CA CYS A 533 -41.66 -9.83 12.68
C CYS A 533 -41.14 -10.74 11.56
N LEU A 534 -39.82 -10.80 11.43
CA LEU A 534 -39.12 -11.61 10.44
C LEU A 534 -38.44 -12.80 11.13
N SER A 535 -38.33 -13.95 10.47
CA SER A 535 -37.48 -15.06 10.93
C SER A 535 -36.43 -15.46 9.90
N LEU A 536 -35.28 -15.90 10.39
CA LEU A 536 -34.18 -16.47 9.60
C LEU A 536 -34.09 -17.97 9.85
N ALA A 537 -34.03 -18.77 8.79
CA ALA A 537 -33.73 -20.20 8.88
C ALA A 537 -32.22 -20.43 8.99
N GLU A 538 -31.44 -19.73 8.17
CA GLU A 538 -29.99 -19.83 8.09
C GLU A 538 -29.30 -18.47 8.28
N ALA A 539 -27.96 -18.48 8.29
CA ALA A 539 -27.19 -17.26 8.32
C ALA A 539 -27.50 -16.42 7.06
N PRO A 540 -27.82 -15.12 7.20
CA PRO A 540 -28.20 -14.29 6.06
C PRO A 540 -27.03 -14.12 5.08
N SER A 541 -27.34 -14.03 3.79
CA SER A 541 -26.37 -13.63 2.77
C SER A 541 -25.83 -12.23 3.03
N GLU A 542 -24.67 -11.87 2.45
CA GLU A 542 -24.05 -10.55 2.65
C GLU A 542 -25.01 -9.39 2.33
N ALA A 543 -25.75 -9.48 1.22
CA ALA A 543 -26.72 -8.47 0.82
C ALA A 543 -27.88 -8.33 1.83
N LEU A 544 -28.38 -9.46 2.36
CA LEU A 544 -29.42 -9.44 3.38
C LEU A 544 -28.88 -8.92 4.71
N ALA A 545 -27.70 -9.36 5.13
CA ALA A 545 -27.05 -8.90 6.35
C ALA A 545 -26.86 -7.37 6.36
N GLU A 546 -26.52 -6.77 5.22
CA GLU A 546 -26.44 -5.31 5.08
C GLU A 546 -27.80 -4.64 5.31
N ALA A 547 -28.86 -5.13 4.67
CA ALA A 547 -30.22 -4.60 4.82
C ALA A 547 -30.76 -4.75 6.25
N LEU A 548 -30.34 -5.79 6.98
CA LEU A 548 -30.77 -6.05 8.35
C LEU A 548 -30.06 -5.16 9.40
N LYS A 549 -28.97 -4.45 9.08
CA LYS A 549 -28.22 -3.62 10.05
C LYS A 549 -29.09 -2.54 10.73
N GLN A 550 -30.12 -2.07 10.04
CA GLN A 550 -31.04 -1.04 10.54
C GLN A 550 -32.14 -1.63 11.45
N LEU A 551 -32.22 -2.96 11.59
CA LEU A 551 -33.27 -3.66 12.31
C LEU A 551 -32.77 -4.27 13.62
N LEU A 552 -33.71 -4.59 14.50
CA LEU A 552 -33.41 -5.29 15.75
C LEU A 552 -33.29 -6.79 15.48
N LEU A 553 -32.06 -7.31 15.51
CA LEU A 553 -31.80 -8.76 15.45
C LEU A 553 -31.79 -9.36 16.85
N ILE A 554 -32.57 -10.41 17.08
CA ILE A 554 -32.68 -11.13 18.35
C ILE A 554 -32.51 -12.62 18.11
N ASP A 555 -31.53 -13.19 18.81
CA ASP A 555 -31.33 -14.64 18.90
C ASP A 555 -32.21 -15.21 20.00
N ALA A 556 -33.16 -16.07 19.61
CA ALA A 556 -34.08 -16.77 20.49
C ALA A 556 -33.48 -18.04 21.09
N THR A 557 -32.23 -18.41 20.76
CA THR A 557 -31.55 -19.60 21.32
C THR A 557 -31.45 -19.51 22.84
N GLY A 558 -32.07 -20.44 23.56
CA GLY A 558 -32.11 -20.46 25.03
C GLY A 558 -33.02 -19.38 25.64
N ALA A 559 -33.95 -18.83 24.86
CA ALA A 559 -34.99 -17.93 25.36
C ALA A 559 -36.05 -18.70 26.17
N MET A 560 -36.21 -19.99 25.93
CA MET A 560 -37.22 -20.83 26.58
C MET A 560 -36.62 -21.56 27.79
N GLU A 561 -37.40 -21.64 28.87
CA GLU A 561 -37.04 -22.41 30.06
C GLU A 561 -37.52 -23.86 29.90
N ARG A 562 -36.60 -24.83 29.85
CA ARG A 562 -36.94 -26.25 29.62
C ARG A 562 -37.88 -26.83 30.68
N ALA A 563 -37.71 -26.41 31.94
CA ALA A 563 -38.62 -26.79 33.04
C ALA A 563 -40.01 -26.10 32.94
N GLY A 564 -40.10 -25.00 32.19
CA GLY A 564 -41.33 -24.25 31.97
C GLY A 564 -42.40 -25.04 31.21
N VAL A 565 -41.99 -25.95 30.32
CA VAL A 565 -42.93 -26.81 29.55
C VAL A 565 -43.75 -27.70 30.48
N VAL A 566 -43.12 -28.30 31.50
CA VAL A 566 -43.82 -29.11 32.52
C VAL A 566 -44.81 -28.24 33.30
N ALA A 567 -44.40 -27.01 33.66
CA ALA A 567 -45.28 -26.04 34.30
C ALA A 567 -46.39 -25.50 33.38
N ALA A 568 -46.26 -25.57 32.06
CA ALA A 568 -47.33 -25.29 31.09
C ALA A 568 -48.33 -26.44 31.00
N LEU A 569 -47.85 -27.69 30.93
CA LEU A 569 -48.70 -28.88 30.89
C LEU A 569 -49.50 -29.07 32.17
N ALA A 570 -48.97 -28.64 33.32
CA ALA A 570 -49.65 -28.71 34.61
C ALA A 570 -50.70 -27.60 34.85
N ARG A 571 -50.90 -26.66 33.91
CA ARG A 571 -51.84 -25.55 34.10
C ARG A 571 -53.29 -25.99 33.96
N SER A 572 -54.14 -25.39 34.79
CA SER A 572 -55.58 -25.48 34.60
C SER A 572 -55.98 -24.79 33.29
N PRO A 573 -56.96 -25.30 32.52
CA PRO A 573 -57.51 -24.59 31.36
C PRO A 573 -58.17 -23.24 31.70
N ALA A 574 -58.36 -22.94 32.99
CA ALA A 574 -58.78 -21.63 33.48
C ALA A 574 -57.63 -20.59 33.51
N ASP A 575 -56.37 -21.02 33.63
CA ASP A 575 -55.18 -20.16 33.62
C ASP A 575 -54.75 -19.86 32.19
N ARG A 576 -55.54 -19.04 31.51
CA ARG A 576 -55.27 -18.68 30.12
C ARG A 576 -54.00 -17.84 30.04
N LEU A 577 -53.06 -18.28 29.21
CA LEU A 577 -51.89 -17.51 28.79
C LEU A 577 -52.27 -16.38 27.82
N GLU A 578 -53.29 -16.62 27.01
CA GLU A 578 -53.65 -15.76 25.88
C GLU A 578 -54.20 -14.41 26.35
N ARG A 579 -53.59 -13.33 25.85
CA ARG A 579 -53.96 -11.94 26.04
C ARG A 579 -54.03 -11.24 24.70
N GLN A 580 -54.87 -10.23 24.64
CA GLN A 580 -55.01 -9.38 23.46
C GLN A 580 -54.63 -7.96 23.85
N ILE A 581 -53.59 -7.41 23.22
CA ILE A 581 -53.17 -6.05 23.54
C ILE A 581 -54.24 -5.05 23.11
N ASP A 582 -54.57 -4.14 24.02
CA ASP A 582 -55.35 -2.96 23.71
C ASP A 582 -54.42 -1.82 23.26
N MET A 583 -54.33 -1.61 21.94
CA MET A 583 -53.49 -0.56 21.34
C MET A 583 -53.91 0.85 21.74
N SER A 584 -55.15 1.04 22.23
CA SER A 584 -55.61 2.35 22.71
C SER A 584 -54.93 2.79 24.01
N THR A 585 -54.26 1.87 24.70
CA THR A 585 -53.51 2.14 25.94
C THR A 585 -52.10 2.69 25.71
N ILE A 586 -51.65 2.82 24.45
CA ILE A 586 -50.38 3.48 24.11
C ILE A 586 -50.59 5.00 24.14
N GLU A 587 -50.18 5.64 25.23
CA GLU A 587 -50.20 7.09 25.31
C GLU A 587 -49.10 7.72 24.42
N PRO A 588 -49.36 8.87 23.79
CA PRO A 588 -48.30 9.62 23.12
C PRO A 588 -47.25 10.07 24.14
N ALA A 589 -45.97 10.03 23.77
CA ALA A 589 -44.92 10.52 24.66
C ALA A 589 -45.15 12.00 25.01
N SER A 590 -45.01 12.33 26.30
CA SER A 590 -44.98 13.73 26.74
C SER A 590 -43.91 14.50 25.95
N ALA A 591 -44.24 15.72 25.52
CA ALA A 591 -43.31 16.59 24.81
C ALA A 591 -41.97 16.72 25.56
N SER A 592 -42.02 16.84 26.89
CA SER A 592 -40.85 16.88 27.75
C SER A 592 -39.99 15.61 27.66
N ALA A 593 -40.60 14.42 27.72
CA ALA A 593 -39.89 13.14 27.66
C ALA A 593 -39.25 12.91 26.29
N ALA A 594 -39.97 13.25 25.21
CA ALA A 594 -39.45 13.19 23.85
C ALA A 594 -38.27 14.16 23.64
N THR A 595 -38.38 15.43 24.10
CA THR A 595 -37.26 16.39 24.02
C THR A 595 -36.06 16.00 24.86
N GLN A 596 -36.27 15.41 26.05
CA GLN A 596 -35.16 14.95 26.90
C GLN A 596 -34.42 13.77 26.24
N ALA A 597 -35.16 12.80 25.68
CA ALA A 597 -34.57 11.70 24.94
C ALA A 597 -33.83 12.18 23.68
N ALA A 598 -34.42 13.12 22.92
CA ALA A 598 -33.76 13.74 21.77
C ALA A 598 -32.49 14.53 22.16
N GLY A 599 -32.53 15.26 23.28
CA GLY A 599 -31.36 15.97 23.82
C GLY A 599 -30.21 15.03 24.19
N LYS A 600 -30.50 13.87 24.81
CA LYS A 600 -29.50 12.82 25.08
C LYS A 600 -28.89 12.23 23.81
N LEU A 601 -29.65 12.18 22.71
CA LEU A 601 -29.18 11.68 21.40
C LEU A 601 -28.30 12.69 20.67
N LEU A 602 -28.63 13.98 20.73
CA LEU A 602 -27.79 15.05 20.19
C LEU A 602 -26.40 15.07 20.84
N LEU A 603 -26.32 14.83 22.15
CA LEU A 603 -25.05 14.69 22.87
C LEU A 603 -24.23 13.46 22.43
N LYS A 604 -24.83 12.54 21.68
CA LYS A 604 -24.21 11.31 21.16
C LYS A 604 -24.10 11.33 19.62
N ASP A 605 -24.20 12.51 19.00
CA ASP A 605 -24.12 12.76 17.56
C ASP A 605 -25.17 12.02 16.71
N VAL A 606 -26.37 11.78 17.26
CA VAL A 606 -27.49 11.16 16.54
C VAL A 606 -28.55 12.21 16.24
N GLN A 607 -28.73 12.56 14.97
CA GLN A 607 -29.75 13.52 14.51
C GLN A 607 -31.03 12.80 14.08
N ILE A 608 -32.17 13.24 14.61
CA ILE A 608 -33.50 12.71 14.25
C ILE A 608 -34.09 13.59 13.15
N GLY A 609 -34.43 12.99 12.02
CA GLY A 609 -35.10 13.69 10.92
C GLY A 609 -36.56 14.03 11.26
N PHE A 610 -37.09 15.11 10.68
CA PHE A 610 -38.48 15.53 10.87
C PHE A 610 -39.49 14.42 10.52
N ALA A 611 -39.18 13.61 9.49
CA ALA A 611 -40.04 12.52 9.03
C ALA A 611 -40.18 11.35 10.03
N ASP A 612 -39.32 11.27 11.05
CA ASP A 612 -39.25 10.16 11.99
C ASP A 612 -39.65 10.58 13.44
N VAL A 613 -40.11 11.81 13.64
CA VAL A 613 -40.47 12.35 14.97
C VAL A 613 -41.61 11.57 15.62
N ASP A 614 -42.65 11.24 14.86
CA ASP A 614 -43.81 10.50 15.37
C ASP A 614 -43.47 9.07 15.77
N TRP A 615 -42.62 8.42 14.96
CA TRP A 615 -42.08 7.10 15.29
C TRP A 615 -41.23 7.18 16.55
N PHE A 616 -40.30 8.16 16.63
CA PHE A 616 -39.42 8.32 17.77
C PHE A 616 -40.19 8.60 19.06
N GLY A 617 -41.22 9.45 19.01
CA GLY A 617 -42.12 9.68 20.14
C GLY A 617 -42.81 8.40 20.62
N ARG A 618 -43.23 7.54 19.68
CA ARG A 618 -43.81 6.22 20.03
C ARG A 618 -42.78 5.30 20.67
N VAL A 619 -41.56 5.23 20.14
CA VAL A 619 -40.46 4.44 20.72
C VAL A 619 -40.19 4.88 22.16
N VAL A 620 -40.11 6.20 22.41
CA VAL A 620 -39.89 6.75 23.76
C VAL A 620 -41.03 6.36 24.71
N SER A 621 -42.29 6.48 24.27
CA SER A 621 -43.45 6.10 25.08
C SER A 621 -43.41 4.62 25.44
N VAL A 622 -43.38 3.74 24.44
CA VAL A 622 -43.46 2.28 24.62
C VAL A 622 -42.26 1.75 25.40
N ALA A 623 -41.05 2.24 25.11
CA ALA A 623 -39.84 1.79 25.81
C ALA A 623 -39.86 2.17 27.30
N ASN A 624 -40.32 3.38 27.64
CA ASN A 624 -40.46 3.78 29.04
C ASN A 624 -41.51 2.95 29.78
N THR A 625 -42.60 2.57 29.08
CA THR A 625 -43.66 1.73 29.64
C THR A 625 -43.20 0.29 29.87
N LEU A 626 -42.49 -0.33 28.92
CA LEU A 626 -42.18 -1.76 28.95
C LEU A 626 -40.83 -2.13 29.56
N LEU A 627 -39.80 -1.30 29.39
CA LEU A 627 -38.42 -1.65 29.77
C LEU A 627 -37.96 -1.00 31.07
N ALA A 628 -38.63 0.05 31.54
CA ALA A 628 -38.32 0.83 32.74
C ALA A 628 -36.81 1.14 32.93
N LYS A 629 -36.03 0.24 33.54
CA LYS A 629 -34.58 0.38 33.80
C LYS A 629 -33.70 0.29 32.55
N GLY A 630 -34.21 -0.21 31.42
CA GLY A 630 -33.47 -0.36 30.15
C GLY A 630 -33.96 0.52 29.00
N ALA A 631 -34.89 1.45 29.26
CA ALA A 631 -35.55 2.25 28.22
C ALA A 631 -34.58 3.17 27.47
N ASP A 632 -33.75 3.93 28.19
CA ASP A 632 -32.78 4.87 27.60
C ASP A 632 -31.80 4.17 26.64
N ASP A 633 -31.30 2.99 27.01
CA ASP A 633 -30.37 2.21 26.19
C ASP A 633 -31.06 1.65 24.94
N PHE A 634 -32.31 1.20 25.07
CA PHE A 634 -33.10 0.74 23.93
C PHE A 634 -33.40 1.89 22.96
N ILE A 635 -33.83 3.05 23.47
CA ILE A 635 -34.10 4.25 22.66
C ILE A 635 -32.84 4.68 21.91
N LEU A 636 -31.68 4.69 22.58
CA LEU A 636 -30.40 4.99 21.96
C LEU A 636 -30.03 3.99 20.86
N ALA A 637 -30.17 2.69 21.13
CA ALA A 637 -29.86 1.65 20.16
C ALA A 637 -30.80 1.71 18.95
N ALA A 638 -32.09 1.91 19.16
CA ALA A 638 -33.09 2.07 18.10
C ALA A 638 -32.79 3.31 17.23
N ALA A 639 -32.48 4.45 17.86
CA ALA A 639 -32.11 5.67 17.15
C ALA A 639 -30.79 5.52 16.38
N ARG A 640 -29.77 4.86 16.94
CA ARG A 640 -28.50 4.59 16.24
C ARG A 640 -28.68 3.66 15.05
N ARG A 641 -29.46 2.58 15.18
CA ARG A 641 -29.74 1.68 14.05
C ARG A 641 -30.35 2.42 12.86
N ARG A 642 -31.17 3.45 13.11
CA ARG A 642 -31.83 4.25 12.09
C ARG A 642 -30.99 5.42 11.56
N PHE A 643 -30.33 6.15 12.45
CA PHE A 643 -29.71 7.46 12.14
C PHE A 643 -28.19 7.48 12.29
N ALA A 644 -27.54 6.36 12.62
CA ALA A 644 -26.08 6.32 12.60
C ALA A 644 -25.63 6.70 11.18
N VAL A 645 -24.99 7.86 11.10
CA VAL A 645 -24.36 8.37 9.89
C VAL A 645 -23.44 7.26 9.39
N GLN A 646 -23.77 6.67 8.23
CA GLN A 646 -22.75 6.00 7.43
C GLN A 646 -21.67 7.06 7.18
N LYS A 647 -20.57 7.01 7.93
CA LYS A 647 -19.37 7.80 7.64
C LYS A 647 -18.85 7.32 6.29
N GLY A 648 -19.40 7.88 5.22
CA GLY A 648 -19.12 7.46 3.85
C GLY A 648 -20.26 7.78 2.91
N GLY A 649 -20.53 9.06 2.68
CA GLY A 649 -21.47 9.50 1.65
C GLY A 649 -22.06 10.85 1.98
N ALA A 650 -21.53 11.91 1.36
CA ALA A 650 -22.22 13.19 1.31
C ALA A 650 -23.65 12.97 0.79
N PRO A 651 -24.65 13.74 1.25
CA PRO A 651 -26.00 13.67 0.70
C PRO A 651 -25.95 14.19 -0.74
N SER A 652 -25.84 13.28 -1.71
CA SER A 652 -25.98 13.64 -3.12
C SER A 652 -27.45 13.92 -3.37
N ASN A 653 -27.78 15.21 -3.49
CA ASN A 653 -29.04 15.68 -4.02
C ASN A 653 -29.46 14.86 -5.24
N GLY A 654 -30.73 14.44 -5.24
CA GLY A 654 -31.28 13.41 -6.12
C GLY A 654 -30.86 13.51 -7.59
N LYS A 655 -30.00 12.58 -7.99
CA LYS A 655 -29.95 11.95 -9.33
C LYS A 655 -29.41 10.52 -9.14
N PRO A 656 -30.04 9.48 -9.73
CA PRO A 656 -29.54 8.12 -9.62
C PRO A 656 -28.23 8.02 -10.42
N GLY A 657 -27.11 7.85 -9.70
CA GLY A 657 -25.81 7.56 -10.30
C GLY A 657 -25.80 6.14 -10.84
N LEU A 658 -25.94 5.99 -12.16
CA LEU A 658 -25.55 4.79 -12.89
C LEU A 658 -24.09 4.44 -12.52
N ARG A 659 -23.88 3.28 -11.87
CA ARG A 659 -22.55 2.68 -11.77
C ARG A 659 -22.16 2.17 -13.15
N VAL A 660 -21.21 2.86 -13.78
CA VAL A 660 -20.51 2.35 -14.97
C VAL A 660 -19.65 1.18 -14.51
N ILE A 661 -19.99 -0.03 -14.96
CA ILE A 661 -19.14 -1.20 -14.87
C ILE A 661 -18.14 -1.06 -16.02
N GLU A 662 -16.88 -0.75 -15.71
CA GLU A 662 -15.80 -0.83 -16.70
C GLU A 662 -15.47 -2.32 -16.93
N SER A 663 -16.08 -2.87 -17.98
CA SER A 663 -15.60 -4.06 -18.65
C SER A 663 -14.51 -3.65 -19.65
N GLY A 664 -13.27 -4.12 -19.44
CA GLY A 664 -12.20 -3.88 -20.40
C GLY A 664 -10.86 -4.43 -19.94
N GLY A 665 -10.64 -5.72 -20.20
CA GLY A 665 -9.31 -6.32 -20.06
C GLY A 665 -8.30 -5.71 -21.03
N ALA A 666 -7.04 -5.64 -20.58
CA ALA A 666 -5.89 -5.49 -21.47
C ALA A 666 -5.06 -6.77 -21.40
N SER A 667 -5.15 -7.53 -22.49
CA SER A 667 -4.21 -8.55 -22.92
C SER A 667 -2.89 -7.89 -23.34
N ASN A 668 -1.78 -8.52 -22.94
CA ASN A 668 -0.43 -8.51 -23.52
C ASN A 668 0.25 -7.18 -23.92
N ALA A 669 1.30 -6.84 -23.16
CA ALA A 669 2.64 -6.53 -23.67
C ALA A 669 3.68 -6.83 -22.59
#